data_AF-A0A7V4GCP3-F1
#
_entry.id   AF-A0A7V4GCP3-F1
#
_cell.length_a   1.000
_cell.length_b   1.000
_cell.length_c   1.000
_cell.angle_alpha   90.00
_cell.angle_beta   90.00
_cell.angle_gamma   90.00
#
_symmetry.space_group_name_H-M   'P 1'
#
loop_
_entity.id
_entity.type
_entity.pdbx_description
1 polymer ?
#
loop_
_entity_poly.entity_id
_entity_poly.type
_entity_poly.pdbx_seq_one_letter_code
_entity_poly.pdbx_strand_id
1 'polypeptide(L)'
;MQRRAAMWLGIWVVLGLAGLAACGGGDSTATDDAGIDFEETGDGEDVPDRADVPDRPEGAADGDADGDDDGAEVEADVPPTCGDGITDPGEECDDGNDLDGDGCDRDCTWSCTAATECNDGNDCNGVETCAEHVCTAGAPPAEGTPCTLPAGDSGVCRGGWCVGADCGNGTLDPGEECDDGNTDDTDACLSTCRNATCGDGFVRAGAEECDDGNALPGDGCETDCTWTCEAAADCDDGETCNGAEACTGHVCVAGTPPAEGTPCTLPAGGAGVCRGGVCATVACGNGTIDPGEECDDGNTDNTDACLSTCRNATCGDGFVWAGHETCDGDPARSCTLSCGTSGIQTCDACAWSDCVPPAEICNGLDEDCVGGPDNGFTCAVGATGSCATSCGTTGSRTCSTACEWGACNPPAEVCNGLDEDCVGGPDNGFDCVRASTQSCTTTCASTGTRTCSDTCVWGACVPPAETCNGRDDDCVGGPDNGFDCVRDATRSCTTTCSSTGTQTCGSTCAWGACVPPAETCNGRDDDCNGVCDNGFACCAGQSVTCTTTCGSTGVGTCTTSCVLPSGTACTPPVETCNGRDDDCVGGPDNGFACVMGATRACTVGACSGTQTCDSTCNWGACNLGPAPANDTCAGATVLPPGTPVRGSTCAANSDYNPPAACVAAATSPAPDVTYVVRITTCSNVVFDTDGTTWDTVLYIYNGACSGTPVACNDDIGPGNTASRISTTLDAGTYYIVVDGYQSTNFGPFVLNSSVRPVGDECADAIPLTLSAGRTTVTGSTAGYTPSAGSCDSGSGTPSRDVWYRFTLAQRELVFVNTFGSAFDTQLALLAGCGGVAPACVDDTCGLQQDHIVRNLAAGTYYVLVDGYGGASGNYTLNIEHLPVGSDGTPTVLTPGLATYTGNTMSLTPGVVTGSCGGDRAPEDTYYWTTCPGDAGGAFSATTCGSSIATYDTLLYVRSGATGNDLDCNDDAVPACTPTNASRIGATIPAGAGLFGFYVDGYGAASGNYVAAVNRP
;
A
#
# COMPACT_ATOMS: atom_id res chain seq x y z
N MET A 1 -1.63 -42.00 -43.91
CA MET A 1 -0.67 -42.31 -45.01
C MET A 1 0.45 -41.27 -44.98
N GLN A 2 1.59 -41.53 -45.65
CA GLN A 2 2.75 -40.63 -45.63
C GLN A 2 2.58 -39.39 -46.55
N ARG A 3 3.09 -38.21 -46.14
CA ARG A 3 4.28 -37.56 -46.76
C ARG A 3 4.57 -36.13 -46.24
N ARG A 4 5.84 -35.93 -45.83
CA ARG A 4 6.80 -34.82 -46.13
C ARG A 4 6.27 -33.37 -46.21
N ALA A 5 6.73 -32.36 -45.46
CA ALA A 5 8.06 -31.96 -44.94
C ALA A 5 8.88 -30.99 -45.83
N ALA A 6 8.92 -29.72 -45.42
CA ALA A 6 9.94 -28.67 -45.56
C ALA A 6 9.49 -27.55 -44.58
N MET A 7 10.24 -27.01 -43.62
CA MET A 7 11.68 -26.72 -43.47
C MET A 7 12.15 -25.49 -44.26
N TRP A 8 12.09 -24.33 -43.59
CA TRP A 8 12.81 -23.09 -43.91
C TRP A 8 13.39 -22.56 -42.59
N LEU A 9 14.65 -22.12 -42.60
CA LEU A 9 15.24 -21.37 -41.49
C LEU A 9 14.98 -19.87 -41.73
N GLY A 10 14.40 -19.19 -40.74
CA GLY A 10 14.42 -17.74 -40.64
C GLY A 10 15.20 -17.35 -39.38
N ILE A 11 16.43 -16.89 -39.54
CA ILE A 11 17.21 -16.35 -38.42
C ILE A 11 16.72 -14.92 -38.18
N TRP A 12 16.12 -14.69 -37.03
CA TRP A 12 15.91 -13.35 -36.47
C TRP A 12 16.80 -13.19 -35.25
N VAL A 13 17.75 -12.26 -35.35
CA VAL A 13 18.48 -11.76 -34.19
C VAL A 13 17.62 -10.65 -33.60
N VAL A 14 16.96 -10.93 -32.48
CA VAL A 14 16.30 -9.87 -31.69
C VAL A 14 17.38 -9.24 -30.81
N LEU A 15 17.91 -8.11 -31.28
CA LEU A 15 18.64 -7.17 -30.44
C LEU A 15 17.59 -6.29 -29.75
N GLY A 16 17.25 -6.64 -28.51
CA GLY A 16 16.38 -5.86 -27.63
C GLY A 16 17.06 -5.69 -26.28
N LEU A 17 17.63 -4.51 -26.05
CA LEU A 17 18.15 -4.04 -24.76
C LEU A 17 17.44 -2.73 -24.42
N ALA A 18 17.28 -2.48 -23.12
CA ALA A 18 16.35 -1.52 -22.52
C ALA A 18 14.85 -1.90 -22.72
N GLY A 19 14.02 -1.90 -21.67
CA GLY A 19 14.36 -1.75 -20.26
C GLY A 19 13.24 -2.23 -19.35
N LEU A 20 13.54 -3.21 -18.48
CA LEU A 20 12.65 -3.64 -17.39
C LEU A 20 12.97 -2.82 -16.15
N ALA A 21 12.27 -1.71 -15.96
CA ALA A 21 12.18 -1.06 -14.67
C ALA A 21 11.34 -1.96 -13.76
N ALA A 22 12.00 -2.58 -12.76
CA ALA A 22 11.29 -3.10 -11.60
C ALA A 22 10.79 -1.90 -10.77
N CYS A 23 9.63 -2.02 -10.14
CA CYS A 23 9.11 -0.98 -9.25
C CYS A 23 10.13 -0.72 -8.13
N GLY A 24 10.68 0.50 -8.11
CA GLY A 24 11.79 0.91 -7.26
C GLY A 24 12.03 2.40 -7.44
N GLY A 25 12.12 3.14 -6.33
CA GLY A 25 12.12 4.60 -6.33
C GLY A 25 13.31 5.22 -7.06
N GLY A 26 13.04 6.27 -7.83
CA GLY A 26 14.05 7.08 -8.51
C GLY A 26 13.45 8.38 -9.04
N ASP A 27 13.76 9.50 -8.38
CA ASP A 27 13.38 10.85 -8.82
C ASP A 27 14.14 11.25 -10.11
N SER A 28 13.62 12.24 -10.85
CA SER A 28 14.09 12.60 -12.19
C SER A 28 14.06 14.09 -12.54
N THR A 29 14.71 14.93 -11.72
CA THR A 29 15.27 16.24 -12.15
C THR A 29 16.66 16.45 -11.49
N ALA A 30 17.60 17.24 -12.00
CA ALA A 30 17.62 18.17 -13.15
C ALA A 30 18.98 18.13 -13.89
N THR A 31 19.14 18.95 -14.94
CA THR A 31 20.31 18.99 -15.84
C THR A 31 21.20 20.23 -15.67
N ASP A 32 22.49 20.05 -15.95
CA ASP A 32 23.50 21.00 -16.45
C ASP A 32 23.78 22.36 -15.76
N ASP A 33 25.07 22.52 -15.48
CA ASP A 33 25.83 23.72 -15.11
C ASP A 33 25.73 24.91 -16.11
N ALA A 34 25.40 26.10 -15.58
CA ALA A 34 25.93 27.40 -16.03
C ALA A 34 25.57 28.54 -15.05
N GLY A 35 26.55 29.28 -14.51
CA GLY A 35 26.32 30.44 -13.61
C GLY A 35 26.57 31.82 -14.25
N ILE A 36 26.38 32.91 -13.46
CA ILE A 36 27.08 34.23 -13.54
C ILE A 36 26.58 35.20 -12.43
N ASP A 37 27.48 35.54 -11.50
CA ASP A 37 27.86 36.87 -10.94
C ASP A 37 26.86 38.07 -10.89
N PHE A 38 26.63 38.68 -9.70
CA PHE A 38 26.96 40.11 -9.35
C PHE A 38 26.50 40.64 -7.95
N GLU A 39 27.37 41.44 -7.31
CA GLU A 39 27.23 42.57 -6.33
C GLU A 39 26.32 42.54 -5.05
N GLU A 40 27.00 42.38 -3.89
CA GLU A 40 27.13 43.26 -2.69
C GLU A 40 26.13 44.42 -2.33
N THR A 41 25.73 44.49 -1.04
CA THR A 41 25.53 45.64 -0.08
C THR A 41 24.45 45.25 0.95
N GLY A 42 24.54 45.42 2.28
CA GLY A 42 24.81 46.59 3.16
C GLY A 42 23.54 46.83 4.04
N ASP A 43 23.51 47.31 5.29
CA ASP A 43 24.51 47.76 6.28
C ASP A 43 23.92 47.73 7.72
N GLY A 44 24.75 47.55 8.76
CA GLY A 44 24.58 48.13 10.12
C GLY A 44 23.48 47.61 11.09
N GLU A 45 23.46 47.95 12.39
CA GLU A 45 24.47 48.48 13.35
C GLU A 45 24.03 48.11 14.82
N ASP A 46 24.86 48.46 15.81
CA ASP A 46 24.57 48.67 17.25
C ASP A 46 24.41 47.52 18.28
N VAL A 47 25.18 47.70 19.36
CA VAL A 47 25.17 47.12 20.73
C VAL A 47 25.11 48.32 21.72
N PRO A 48 24.99 48.19 23.06
CA PRO A 48 24.62 47.07 23.95
C PRO A 48 23.55 47.45 25.02
N ASP A 49 23.29 46.62 26.05
CA ASP A 49 23.68 46.86 27.48
C ASP A 49 22.95 45.89 28.46
N ARG A 50 23.31 45.92 29.75
CA ARG A 50 22.87 45.07 30.88
C ARG A 50 21.61 45.58 31.61
N ALA A 51 20.93 44.71 32.38
CA ALA A 51 20.94 44.74 33.87
C ALA A 51 19.86 43.86 34.56
N ASP A 52 20.32 43.12 35.57
CA ASP A 52 19.79 42.88 36.93
C ASP A 52 18.37 42.33 37.25
N VAL A 53 18.41 41.26 38.06
CA VAL A 53 17.51 40.76 39.14
C VAL A 53 16.89 41.88 40.04
N PRO A 54 15.81 41.66 40.86
CA PRO A 54 15.56 40.45 41.69
C PRO A 54 14.09 40.05 42.05
N ASP A 55 14.02 38.96 42.87
CA ASP A 55 13.20 38.80 44.10
C ASP A 55 12.03 37.77 44.24
N ARG A 56 11.95 37.26 45.49
CA ARG A 56 11.06 36.23 46.11
C ARG A 56 10.18 36.92 47.20
N PRO A 57 9.57 36.31 48.28
CA PRO A 57 9.59 34.97 48.92
C PRO A 57 8.18 34.29 48.82
N GLU A 58 7.58 33.42 49.68
CA GLU A 58 7.78 32.76 51.01
C GLU A 58 7.41 31.25 50.88
N GLY A 59 7.33 30.33 51.87
CA GLY A 59 7.51 30.26 53.35
C GLY A 59 7.62 28.74 53.74
N ALA A 60 8.13 28.28 54.90
CA ALA A 60 7.77 28.48 56.33
C ALA A 60 6.69 27.50 56.85
N ALA A 61 6.84 26.79 58.00
CA ALA A 61 7.94 26.56 58.95
C ALA A 61 7.87 25.07 59.45
N ASP A 62 8.26 24.55 60.63
CA ASP A 62 8.89 24.95 61.92
C ASP A 62 9.44 23.66 62.63
N GLY A 63 10.21 23.65 63.75
CA GLY A 63 10.98 24.70 64.46
C GLY A 63 10.97 24.61 66.01
N ASP A 64 11.94 23.92 66.68
CA ASP A 64 12.10 23.90 68.17
C ASP A 64 13.56 23.67 68.65
N ALA A 65 13.90 24.04 69.90
CA ALA A 65 15.26 24.04 70.50
C ALA A 65 15.26 24.00 72.07
N ASP A 66 16.44 23.93 72.74
CA ASP A 66 16.70 24.43 74.12
C ASP A 66 18.17 24.22 74.59
N GLY A 67 18.59 24.85 75.70
CA GLY A 67 19.89 24.64 76.39
C GLY A 67 20.07 25.55 77.64
N ASP A 68 21.03 25.24 78.54
CA ASP A 68 21.41 26.09 79.70
C ASP A 68 22.79 25.70 80.33
N ASP A 69 23.26 26.46 81.34
CA ASP A 69 24.66 26.55 81.86
C ASP A 69 24.89 25.94 83.29
N ASP A 70 26.17 25.83 83.72
CA ASP A 70 26.77 25.70 85.08
C ASP A 70 27.98 24.71 85.11
N GLY A 71 29.05 24.99 85.89
CA GLY A 71 30.25 24.12 85.94
C GLY A 71 31.30 24.34 87.06
N ALA A 72 32.48 23.70 86.90
CA ALA A 72 33.65 23.63 87.80
C ALA A 72 33.47 22.80 89.12
N GLU A 73 34.47 22.21 89.80
CA GLU A 73 35.94 22.44 89.90
C GLU A 73 36.74 21.12 90.21
N VAL A 74 38.09 21.25 90.29
CA VAL A 74 39.12 20.43 91.00
C VAL A 74 39.77 19.23 90.28
N GLU A 75 41.10 19.17 90.39
CA GLU A 75 42.04 18.16 89.87
C GLU A 75 42.19 16.92 90.78
N ALA A 76 42.68 15.81 90.21
CA ALA A 76 43.42 14.78 90.92
C ALA A 76 44.36 14.03 89.96
N ASP A 77 45.65 13.93 90.30
CA ASP A 77 46.59 13.06 89.58
C ASP A 77 46.14 11.59 89.73
N VAL A 78 45.95 10.90 88.60
CA VAL A 78 45.88 9.43 88.56
C VAL A 78 47.32 8.94 88.37
N PRO A 79 47.83 7.99 89.18
CA PRO A 79 49.15 7.43 88.94
C PRO A 79 49.12 6.54 87.67
N PRO A 80 50.20 6.53 86.87
CA PRO A 80 50.33 5.62 85.73
C PRO A 80 50.19 4.16 86.20
N THR A 81 49.58 3.32 85.37
CA THR A 81 49.08 1.99 85.77
C THR A 81 49.24 1.00 84.62
N CYS A 82 50.40 0.32 84.60
CA CYS A 82 50.68 -0.78 83.68
C CYS A 82 49.52 -1.74 83.43
N GLY A 83 49.39 -2.10 82.17
CA GLY A 83 48.48 -3.10 81.63
C GLY A 83 47.18 -2.53 81.08
N ASP A 84 47.14 -1.25 80.71
CA ASP A 84 45.94 -0.61 80.13
C ASP A 84 46.02 -0.41 78.60
N GLY A 85 47.23 -0.55 78.03
CA GLY A 85 47.53 -0.47 76.60
C GLY A 85 48.09 0.87 76.14
N ILE A 86 48.38 1.79 77.07
CA ILE A 86 48.82 3.16 76.78
C ILE A 86 50.05 3.49 77.64
N THR A 87 51.24 3.53 77.04
CA THR A 87 52.48 3.87 77.76
C THR A 87 52.47 5.32 78.23
N ASP A 88 52.24 5.53 79.52
CA ASP A 88 52.00 6.84 80.12
C ASP A 88 53.33 7.52 80.56
N PRO A 89 53.40 8.85 80.80
CA PRO A 89 54.64 9.59 81.09
C PRO A 89 55.39 9.22 82.39
N GLY A 90 56.01 8.04 82.41
CA GLY A 90 56.77 7.47 83.53
C GLY A 90 57.10 5.98 83.37
N GLU A 91 56.50 5.32 82.38
CA GLU A 91 56.60 3.89 82.10
C GLU A 91 57.65 3.62 81.00
N GLU A 92 58.40 2.53 81.09
CA GLU A 92 59.34 2.13 80.01
C GLU A 92 58.64 1.27 78.93
N CYS A 93 57.47 0.71 79.25
CA CYS A 93 56.61 -0.12 78.40
C CYS A 93 55.17 -0.18 78.95
N ASP A 94 54.22 -0.56 78.09
CA ASP A 94 52.91 -1.12 78.44
C ASP A 94 52.47 -2.02 77.26
N ASP A 95 51.95 -3.23 77.53
CA ASP A 95 51.50 -4.18 76.51
C ASP A 95 49.99 -4.54 76.57
N GLY A 96 49.21 -3.80 77.37
CA GLY A 96 47.78 -4.01 77.58
C GLY A 96 47.44 -5.16 78.54
N ASN A 97 48.43 -5.64 79.31
CA ASN A 97 48.29 -6.77 80.21
C ASN A 97 49.16 -6.62 81.48
N ASP A 98 48.90 -7.47 82.49
CA ASP A 98 49.41 -7.32 83.87
C ASP A 98 50.13 -8.61 84.33
N LEU A 99 50.87 -9.22 83.41
CA LEU A 99 51.74 -10.38 83.63
C LEU A 99 53.21 -9.94 83.75
N ASP A 100 54.09 -10.87 84.14
CA ASP A 100 55.53 -10.63 84.22
C ASP A 100 56.24 -11.56 83.22
N GLY A 101 57.12 -11.00 82.38
CA GLY A 101 58.00 -11.76 81.47
C GLY A 101 57.43 -12.17 80.11
N ASP A 102 56.39 -11.51 79.59
CA ASP A 102 55.88 -11.67 78.21
C ASP A 102 56.15 -10.48 77.28
N GLY A 103 56.48 -9.31 77.84
CA GLY A 103 56.97 -8.14 77.10
C GLY A 103 57.31 -7.00 78.06
N CYS A 104 56.33 -6.60 78.86
CA CYS A 104 56.47 -5.61 79.93
C CYS A 104 56.20 -6.27 81.29
N ASP A 105 57.13 -6.17 82.25
CA ASP A 105 56.83 -6.59 83.63
C ASP A 105 55.88 -5.56 84.29
N ARG A 106 55.06 -6.01 85.25
CA ARG A 106 54.02 -5.20 85.92
C ARG A 106 54.48 -3.95 86.68
N ASP A 107 55.78 -3.67 86.75
CA ASP A 107 56.34 -2.43 87.27
C ASP A 107 56.81 -1.46 86.16
N CYS A 108 56.36 -1.74 84.93
CA CYS A 108 56.57 -0.98 83.70
C CYS A 108 58.04 -0.93 83.26
N THR A 109 58.73 -2.06 83.39
CA THR A 109 60.12 -2.24 82.97
C THR A 109 60.28 -3.51 82.11
N TRP A 110 61.24 -3.49 81.18
CA TRP A 110 61.50 -4.61 80.27
C TRP A 110 62.28 -5.73 80.98
N SER A 111 61.77 -6.96 80.97
CA SER A 111 62.51 -8.14 81.45
C SER A 111 62.81 -9.13 80.32
N CYS A 112 64.10 -9.29 80.00
CA CYS A 112 64.57 -10.19 78.95
C CYS A 112 65.31 -11.37 79.59
N THR A 113 64.80 -12.61 79.47
CA THR A 113 65.45 -13.78 80.09
C THR A 113 65.66 -14.99 79.18
N ALA A 114 65.05 -15.04 77.99
CA ALA A 114 65.34 -16.02 76.94
C ALA A 114 65.61 -15.37 75.57
N ALA A 115 66.41 -16.07 74.76
CA ALA A 115 66.90 -15.59 73.46
C ALA A 115 65.86 -15.46 72.34
N THR A 116 64.59 -15.72 72.62
CA THR A 116 63.45 -15.47 71.72
C THR A 116 62.69 -14.18 72.04
N GLU A 117 63.06 -13.49 73.13
CA GLU A 117 62.48 -12.22 73.59
C GLU A 117 63.35 -11.00 73.20
N CYS A 118 64.49 -11.23 72.54
CA CYS A 118 65.47 -10.21 72.14
C CYS A 118 65.48 -10.05 70.61
N ASN A 119 64.34 -9.61 70.07
CA ASN A 119 64.18 -9.16 68.69
C ASN A 119 63.17 -8.00 68.72
N ASP A 120 63.68 -6.77 68.77
CA ASP A 120 62.88 -5.53 68.76
C ASP A 120 62.33 -5.16 67.37
N GLY A 121 62.59 -6.01 66.35
CA GLY A 121 62.24 -5.80 64.96
C GLY A 121 63.23 -4.92 64.18
N ASN A 122 64.40 -4.59 64.74
CA ASN A 122 65.39 -3.72 64.09
C ASN A 122 66.77 -4.36 63.90
N ASP A 123 66.90 -5.14 62.83
CA ASP A 123 68.12 -5.85 62.41
C ASP A 123 69.40 -4.98 62.25
N CYS A 124 69.28 -3.64 62.14
CA CYS A 124 70.41 -2.74 61.91
C CYS A 124 70.87 -1.95 63.17
N ASN A 125 70.20 -2.07 64.34
CA ASN A 125 70.49 -1.20 65.50
C ASN A 125 71.85 -1.47 66.20
N GLY A 126 72.40 -2.67 66.05
CA GLY A 126 73.73 -3.06 66.55
C GLY A 126 73.84 -3.40 68.05
N VAL A 127 72.72 -3.62 68.75
CA VAL A 127 72.68 -3.94 70.20
C VAL A 127 72.32 -5.41 70.47
N GLU A 128 71.56 -6.07 69.59
CA GLU A 128 71.05 -7.42 69.83
C GLU A 128 72.08 -8.53 69.56
N THR A 129 72.19 -9.51 70.46
CA THR A 129 73.12 -10.64 70.31
C THR A 129 72.54 -11.97 70.74
N CYS A 130 72.29 -12.89 69.78
CA CYS A 130 72.23 -14.32 70.10
C CYS A 130 72.75 -15.28 69.01
N ALA A 131 74.01 -15.06 68.62
CA ALA A 131 74.97 -16.14 68.33
C ALA A 131 74.87 -16.97 67.04
N GLU A 132 74.44 -16.41 65.91
CA GLU A 132 75.13 -16.70 64.62
C GLU A 132 74.90 -15.62 63.54
N HIS A 133 75.63 -14.49 63.65
CA HIS A 133 76.22 -13.65 62.58
C HIS A 133 77.08 -12.57 63.28
N VAL A 134 78.16 -12.06 62.65
CA VAL A 134 79.17 -11.24 63.36
C VAL A 134 79.23 -9.81 62.82
N CYS A 135 78.61 -8.88 63.56
CA CYS A 135 79.02 -7.48 63.61
C CYS A 135 79.68 -7.20 64.96
N THR A 136 80.68 -6.31 64.99
CA THR A 136 81.44 -5.97 66.21
C THR A 136 81.08 -4.59 66.73
N ALA A 137 80.75 -4.50 68.02
CA ALA A 137 80.27 -3.28 68.67
C ALA A 137 81.22 -2.07 68.53
N GLY A 138 80.72 -1.01 67.88
CA GLY A 138 81.41 0.28 67.78
C GLY A 138 80.99 1.09 66.55
N ALA A 139 79.90 1.86 66.69
CA ALA A 139 79.12 2.53 65.63
C ALA A 139 78.16 1.58 64.86
N PRO A 140 77.00 2.09 64.38
CA PRO A 140 76.07 1.32 63.55
C PRO A 140 76.69 1.01 62.17
N PRO A 141 76.05 0.12 61.37
CA PRO A 141 76.33 0.01 59.94
C PRO A 141 76.30 1.39 59.27
N ALA A 142 77.13 1.58 58.24
CA ALA A 142 77.06 2.81 57.46
C ALA A 142 75.78 2.82 56.63
N GLU A 143 75.20 4.01 56.40
CA GLU A 143 74.11 4.21 55.44
C GLU A 143 74.45 3.52 54.10
N GLY A 144 73.52 2.73 53.56
CA GLY A 144 73.74 1.95 52.33
C GLY A 144 74.48 0.61 52.53
N THR A 145 74.67 0.13 53.77
CA THR A 145 75.18 -1.24 54.01
C THR A 145 74.09 -2.26 53.69
N PRO A 146 74.30 -3.26 52.81
CA PRO A 146 73.26 -4.25 52.48
C PRO A 146 72.83 -5.09 53.69
N CYS A 147 71.53 -5.34 53.76
CA CYS A 147 70.84 -6.17 54.75
C CYS A 147 69.78 -7.06 54.06
N THR A 148 68.94 -7.73 54.85
CA THR A 148 67.84 -8.57 54.33
C THR A 148 66.60 -8.29 55.17
N LEU A 149 65.50 -7.97 54.52
CA LEU A 149 64.21 -7.68 55.15
C LEU A 149 63.60 -8.96 55.75
N PRO A 150 62.70 -8.87 56.74
CA PRO A 150 62.08 -10.04 57.38
C PRO A 150 61.32 -11.00 56.44
N ALA A 151 60.96 -10.56 55.23
CA ALA A 151 60.36 -11.39 54.18
C ALA A 151 61.37 -12.27 53.42
N GLY A 152 62.66 -11.97 53.51
CA GLY A 152 63.76 -12.62 52.77
C GLY A 152 64.32 -11.81 51.60
N ASP A 153 63.75 -10.63 51.33
CA ASP A 153 64.17 -9.73 50.25
C ASP A 153 65.40 -8.90 50.61
N SER A 154 66.19 -8.49 49.61
CA SER A 154 67.37 -7.63 49.80
C SER A 154 66.97 -6.21 50.22
N GLY A 155 67.74 -5.62 51.13
CA GLY A 155 67.57 -4.23 51.55
C GLY A 155 68.89 -3.53 51.87
N VAL A 156 68.81 -2.29 52.36
CA VAL A 156 69.95 -1.50 52.85
C VAL A 156 69.67 -0.88 54.22
N CYS A 157 70.68 -0.81 55.09
CA CYS A 157 70.54 -0.10 56.36
C CYS A 157 70.49 1.42 56.08
N ARG A 158 69.36 2.08 56.42
CA ARG A 158 69.20 3.54 56.47
C ARG A 158 68.67 3.99 57.83
N GLY A 159 69.25 5.03 58.42
CA GLY A 159 68.84 5.54 59.74
C GLY A 159 68.98 4.53 60.89
N GLY A 160 69.73 3.44 60.69
CA GLY A 160 69.82 2.32 61.63
C GLY A 160 68.67 1.31 61.53
N TRP A 161 67.91 1.26 60.43
CA TRP A 161 66.88 0.26 60.10
C TRP A 161 67.16 -0.40 58.74
N CYS A 162 66.76 -1.65 58.53
CA CYS A 162 66.81 -2.26 57.19
C CYS A 162 65.58 -1.81 56.38
N VAL A 163 65.80 -1.13 55.26
CA VAL A 163 64.74 -0.69 54.32
C VAL A 163 64.93 -1.31 52.94
N GLY A 164 63.92 -1.21 52.08
CA GLY A 164 64.02 -1.64 50.68
C GLY A 164 65.04 -0.81 49.88
N ALA A 165 65.37 -1.30 48.69
CA ALA A 165 65.91 -0.42 47.65
C ALA A 165 64.76 0.46 47.15
N ASP A 166 64.83 1.76 47.41
CA ASP A 166 63.77 2.74 47.18
C ASP A 166 64.30 3.79 46.20
N CYS A 167 63.88 3.70 44.93
CA CYS A 167 64.43 4.53 43.87
C CYS A 167 64.19 6.04 44.09
N GLY A 168 65.20 6.85 43.75
CA GLY A 168 65.15 8.31 43.84
C GLY A 168 65.59 8.87 45.19
N ASN A 169 66.42 8.14 45.93
CA ASN A 169 66.83 8.45 47.30
C ASN A 169 68.16 9.21 47.40
N GLY A 170 68.99 9.18 46.35
CA GLY A 170 70.30 9.83 46.24
C GLY A 170 71.48 8.88 46.37
N THR A 171 71.22 7.57 46.49
CA THR A 171 72.22 6.51 46.63
C THR A 171 71.80 5.27 45.84
N LEU A 172 72.71 4.81 44.95
CA LEU A 172 72.52 3.65 44.09
C LEU A 172 72.56 2.34 44.90
N ASP A 173 71.39 1.72 45.08
CA ASP A 173 71.19 0.50 45.86
C ASP A 173 71.44 -0.80 45.05
N PRO A 174 71.60 -1.97 45.71
CA PRO A 174 71.95 -3.23 45.05
C PRO A 174 70.82 -3.85 44.18
N GLY A 175 70.60 -3.27 43.00
CA GLY A 175 69.61 -3.72 42.01
C GLY A 175 69.29 -2.67 40.96
N GLU A 176 69.64 -1.41 41.24
CA GLU A 176 69.38 -0.23 40.43
C GLU A 176 70.45 -0.04 39.34
N GLU A 177 70.07 0.55 38.20
CA GLU A 177 71.02 0.92 37.12
C GLU A 177 71.50 2.36 37.27
N CYS A 178 70.71 3.21 37.93
CA CYS A 178 70.97 4.61 38.27
C CYS A 178 70.18 4.98 39.54
N ASP A 179 70.59 6.06 40.21
CA ASP A 179 69.79 6.87 41.15
C ASP A 179 70.47 8.25 41.24
N ASP A 180 69.69 9.33 41.10
CA ASP A 180 70.12 10.73 41.19
C ASP A 180 69.33 11.57 42.20
N GLY A 181 68.62 10.92 43.14
CA GLY A 181 68.01 11.57 44.29
C GLY A 181 66.68 12.26 44.05
N ASN A 182 65.95 11.81 43.03
CA ASN A 182 64.58 12.24 42.76
C ASN A 182 63.80 11.16 42.00
N THR A 183 62.49 11.33 41.83
CA THR A 183 61.60 10.41 41.08
C THR A 183 60.92 11.13 39.91
N ASP A 184 61.65 11.98 39.21
CA ASP A 184 61.20 12.72 38.03
C ASP A 184 61.68 11.96 36.79
N ASP A 185 60.77 11.20 36.16
CA ASP A 185 61.08 10.39 34.99
C ASP A 185 61.58 11.21 33.77
N THR A 186 61.65 12.54 33.87
CA THR A 186 62.17 13.44 32.82
C THR A 186 63.68 13.69 32.87
N ASP A 187 64.47 13.04 33.74
CA ASP A 187 65.94 13.24 33.80
C ASP A 187 66.81 12.03 33.35
N ALA A 188 67.94 11.74 34.01
CA ALA A 188 68.79 10.62 33.64
C ALA A 188 68.27 9.26 34.14
N CYS A 189 67.43 9.26 35.18
CA CYS A 189 66.99 8.05 35.84
C CYS A 189 65.47 8.02 36.00
N LEU A 190 64.83 7.00 35.47
CA LEU A 190 63.41 6.77 35.72
C LEU A 190 63.19 6.43 37.20
N SER A 191 62.00 6.71 37.72
CA SER A 191 61.49 6.29 39.03
C SER A 191 61.47 4.76 39.25
N THR A 192 61.75 3.98 38.19
CA THR A 192 61.98 2.52 38.22
C THR A 192 63.46 2.12 38.35
N CYS A 193 64.35 3.11 38.54
CA CYS A 193 65.80 3.01 38.64
C CYS A 193 66.47 2.30 37.44
N ARG A 194 65.98 2.68 36.26
CA ARG A 194 66.60 2.40 34.95
C ARG A 194 67.02 3.70 34.30
N ASN A 195 68.14 3.65 33.57
CA ASN A 195 68.62 4.82 32.82
C ASN A 195 67.67 5.10 31.66
N ALA A 196 67.06 6.30 31.63
CA ALA A 196 66.10 6.70 30.59
C ALA A 196 66.67 6.58 29.17
N THR A 197 65.87 6.03 28.25
CA THR A 197 66.19 5.79 26.85
C THR A 197 64.96 5.82 25.95
N CYS A 198 64.96 6.74 24.99
CA CYS A 198 64.13 6.79 23.79
C CYS A 198 63.41 5.47 23.41
N GLY A 199 62.08 5.49 23.56
CA GLY A 199 61.16 4.39 23.40
C GLY A 199 60.77 3.68 24.71
N ASP A 200 60.93 4.33 25.87
CA ASP A 200 60.55 3.77 27.18
C ASP A 200 59.29 4.38 27.81
N GLY A 201 58.75 5.44 27.23
CA GLY A 201 57.53 6.12 27.61
C GLY A 201 57.73 7.46 28.33
N PHE A 202 58.98 7.91 28.54
CA PHE A 202 59.29 9.09 29.35
C PHE A 202 60.28 10.03 28.65
N VAL A 203 59.86 11.28 28.40
CA VAL A 203 60.69 12.25 27.66
C VAL A 203 61.77 12.87 28.54
N ARG A 204 63.04 12.57 28.23
CA ARG A 204 64.18 13.17 28.93
C ARG A 204 64.40 14.64 28.60
N ALA A 205 64.02 15.52 29.52
CA ALA A 205 64.07 16.97 29.43
C ALA A 205 65.44 17.52 28.99
N GLY A 206 65.53 17.91 27.72
CA GLY A 206 66.73 18.53 27.14
C GLY A 206 67.80 17.55 26.63
N ALA A 207 67.49 16.26 26.56
CA ALA A 207 68.25 15.28 25.77
C ALA A 207 67.41 14.67 24.64
N GLU A 208 66.11 14.47 24.88
CA GLU A 208 65.12 13.94 23.95
C GLU A 208 64.04 15.01 23.70
N GLU A 209 63.46 15.05 22.50
CA GLU A 209 62.40 16.00 22.14
C GLU A 209 61.00 15.38 22.30
N CYS A 210 60.91 14.05 22.14
CA CYS A 210 59.73 13.21 22.22
C CYS A 210 60.07 11.85 22.85
N ASP A 211 59.04 11.10 23.24
CA ASP A 211 59.04 9.65 23.51
C ASP A 211 57.57 9.20 23.49
N ASP A 212 57.24 8.10 22.82
CA ASP A 212 55.88 7.55 22.70
C ASP A 212 55.75 6.11 23.25
N GLY A 213 56.77 5.62 23.97
CA GLY A 213 56.83 4.27 24.51
C GLY A 213 57.18 3.19 23.48
N ASN A 214 57.67 3.59 22.31
CA ASN A 214 57.94 2.68 21.19
C ASN A 214 59.15 3.12 20.34
N ALA A 215 59.48 2.37 19.29
CA ALA A 215 60.67 2.62 18.44
C ALA A 215 60.40 2.29 16.97
N LEU A 216 59.19 2.58 16.50
CA LEU A 216 58.81 2.55 15.10
C LEU A 216 59.05 3.95 14.49
N PRO A 217 59.73 4.08 13.35
CA PRO A 217 59.89 5.38 12.71
C PRO A 217 58.63 5.78 11.94
N GLY A 218 58.08 6.97 12.23
CA GLY A 218 57.03 7.63 11.42
C GLY A 218 55.60 7.57 11.97
N ASP A 219 55.40 7.32 13.26
CA ASP A 219 54.13 7.42 14.00
C ASP A 219 54.04 8.65 14.92
N GLY A 220 55.18 9.27 15.27
CA GLY A 220 55.24 10.59 15.87
C GLY A 220 56.64 10.96 16.38
N CYS A 221 57.29 10.01 17.05
CA CYS A 221 58.67 10.15 17.53
C CYS A 221 59.64 9.30 16.69
N GLU A 222 60.73 9.90 16.19
CA GLU A 222 61.73 9.11 15.47
C GLU A 222 62.59 8.26 16.42
N THR A 223 63.22 7.24 15.85
CA THR A 223 64.14 6.33 16.58
C THR A 223 65.44 6.98 17.12
N ASP A 224 65.58 8.30 17.00
CA ASP A 224 66.59 9.14 17.66
C ASP A 224 65.99 10.21 18.60
N CYS A 225 64.70 10.09 18.92
CA CYS A 225 63.86 10.96 19.75
C CYS A 225 63.86 12.44 19.33
N THR A 226 63.73 12.65 18.02
CA THR A 226 63.39 13.92 17.39
C THR A 226 61.96 13.87 16.83
N TRP A 227 61.25 15.00 16.82
CA TRP A 227 59.88 15.07 16.29
C TRP A 227 59.86 15.09 14.75
N THR A 228 59.11 14.16 14.13
CA THR A 228 58.78 14.23 12.69
C THR A 228 57.27 14.30 12.46
N CYS A 229 56.79 15.50 12.15
CA CYS A 229 55.44 15.74 11.61
C CYS A 229 55.57 16.75 10.45
N GLU A 230 56.19 16.33 9.34
CA GLU A 230 56.39 17.21 8.17
C GLU A 230 55.18 17.24 7.21
N ALA A 231 54.25 16.28 7.30
CA ALA A 231 53.07 16.22 6.45
C ALA A 231 51.77 15.96 7.24
N ALA A 232 50.66 16.56 6.79
CA ALA A 232 49.34 16.39 7.43
C ALA A 232 48.80 14.95 7.39
N ALA A 233 49.37 14.07 6.56
CA ALA A 233 49.03 12.63 6.54
C ALA A 233 49.57 11.88 7.77
N ASP A 234 50.53 12.46 8.49
CA ASP A 234 51.13 11.92 9.72
C ASP A 234 50.34 12.40 10.97
N CYS A 235 49.34 13.26 10.78
CA CYS A 235 48.53 13.89 11.83
C CYS A 235 47.02 13.61 11.68
N ASP A 236 46.60 12.68 10.80
CA ASP A 236 45.21 12.35 10.47
C ASP A 236 44.74 11.14 11.30
N ASP A 237 43.91 11.37 12.33
CA ASP A 237 43.39 10.32 13.22
C ASP A 237 42.17 9.56 12.64
N GLY A 238 41.65 10.03 11.50
CA GLY A 238 40.48 9.51 10.79
C GLY A 238 39.12 10.07 11.27
N GLU A 239 39.06 10.82 12.37
CA GLU A 239 37.84 11.46 12.87
C GLU A 239 37.55 12.75 12.09
N THR A 240 36.73 12.59 11.04
CA THR A 240 36.40 13.68 10.10
C THR A 240 35.79 14.91 10.79
N CYS A 241 35.22 14.77 11.99
CA CYS A 241 34.52 15.83 12.72
C CYS A 241 35.40 16.78 13.55
N ASN A 242 36.66 16.42 13.84
CA ASN A 242 37.60 17.36 14.46
C ASN A 242 38.02 18.47 13.45
N GLY A 243 37.94 18.16 12.15
CA GLY A 243 38.32 19.00 11.02
C GLY A 243 39.79 18.84 10.65
N ALA A 244 40.05 18.55 9.36
CA ALA A 244 41.35 18.19 8.78
C ALA A 244 42.57 18.75 9.52
N GLU A 245 43.29 17.83 10.18
CA GLU A 245 44.28 18.13 11.19
C GLU A 245 45.57 18.71 10.61
N ALA A 246 46.17 19.66 11.33
CA ALA A 246 47.30 20.44 10.86
C ALA A 246 48.46 20.37 11.85
N CYS A 247 49.50 19.60 11.50
CA CYS A 247 50.76 19.50 12.24
C CYS A 247 51.37 20.90 12.45
N THR A 248 51.18 21.49 13.64
CA THR A 248 51.50 22.91 13.89
C THR A 248 52.41 23.02 15.10
N GLY A 249 53.72 23.07 14.85
CA GLY A 249 54.73 23.07 15.91
C GLY A 249 54.91 21.70 16.57
N HIS A 250 54.87 20.63 15.77
CA HIS A 250 55.06 19.24 16.20
C HIS A 250 53.98 18.72 17.18
N VAL A 251 52.77 19.26 17.05
CA VAL A 251 51.57 18.77 17.74
C VAL A 251 50.45 18.68 16.70
N CYS A 252 49.67 17.60 16.74
CA CYS A 252 48.43 17.48 15.97
C CYS A 252 47.42 18.51 16.50
N VAL A 253 46.95 19.40 15.65
CA VAL A 253 45.94 20.40 16.02
C VAL A 253 44.74 20.21 15.10
N ALA A 254 43.60 19.90 15.71
CA ALA A 254 42.29 19.91 15.04
C ALA A 254 42.11 21.23 14.28
N GLY A 255 41.62 21.12 13.04
CA GLY A 255 41.51 22.21 12.10
C GLY A 255 40.32 23.13 12.41
N THR A 256 39.56 23.48 11.36
CA THR A 256 38.21 24.01 11.55
C THR A 256 37.24 22.83 11.43
N PRO A 257 36.47 22.48 12.47
CA PRO A 257 35.48 21.42 12.39
C PRO A 257 34.53 21.62 11.20
N PRO A 258 34.06 20.53 10.57
CA PRO A 258 32.95 20.62 9.61
C PRO A 258 31.70 21.21 10.27
N ALA A 259 30.72 21.60 9.45
CA ALA A 259 29.42 22.02 9.98
C ALA A 259 28.73 20.84 10.70
N GLU A 260 27.98 21.15 11.76
CA GLU A 260 27.08 20.19 12.43
C GLU A 260 26.21 19.47 11.39
N GLY A 261 26.09 18.15 11.50
CA GLY A 261 25.40 17.31 10.51
C GLY A 261 26.23 16.93 9.27
N THR A 262 27.53 17.25 9.21
CA THR A 262 28.41 16.67 8.18
C THR A 262 28.57 15.15 8.40
N PRO A 263 28.45 14.29 7.38
CA PRO A 263 28.69 12.86 7.52
C PRO A 263 30.14 12.52 7.88
N CYS A 264 30.31 11.51 8.73
CA CYS A 264 31.59 11.01 9.23
C CYS A 264 31.55 9.48 9.38
N THR A 265 32.69 8.90 9.73
CA THR A 265 32.80 7.47 10.06
C THR A 265 33.20 7.33 11.53
N LEU A 266 32.40 6.61 12.30
CA LEU A 266 32.70 6.28 13.70
C LEU A 266 33.97 5.42 13.77
N PRO A 267 34.75 5.46 14.86
CA PRO A 267 35.97 4.64 15.01
C PRO A 267 35.79 3.12 14.85
N ALA A 268 34.55 2.62 14.91
CA ALA A 268 34.19 1.22 14.64
C ALA A 268 33.78 0.94 13.17
N GLY A 269 33.95 1.88 12.24
CA GLY A 269 33.61 1.75 10.82
C GLY A 269 32.14 1.99 10.47
N GLY A 270 31.30 2.39 11.44
CA GLY A 270 29.89 2.72 11.22
C GLY A 270 29.69 4.15 10.70
N ALA A 271 28.62 4.39 9.93
CA ALA A 271 28.26 5.75 9.52
C ALA A 271 27.77 6.57 10.71
N GLY A 272 28.19 7.84 10.77
CA GLY A 272 27.74 8.80 11.76
C GLY A 272 27.69 10.22 11.20
N VAL A 273 27.38 11.19 12.06
CA VAL A 273 27.35 12.61 11.71
C VAL A 273 27.99 13.49 12.79
N CYS A 274 28.62 14.59 12.38
CA CYS A 274 29.31 15.50 13.28
C CYS A 274 28.34 16.24 14.20
N ARG A 275 28.49 16.03 15.51
CA ARG A 275 27.74 16.74 16.56
C ARG A 275 28.71 17.22 17.64
N GLY A 276 28.87 18.53 17.80
CA GLY A 276 29.77 19.11 18.82
C GLY A 276 31.27 18.83 18.62
N GLY A 277 31.69 18.53 17.39
CA GLY A 277 33.10 18.23 17.04
C GLY A 277 33.51 16.76 17.14
N VAL A 278 32.57 15.83 17.33
CA VAL A 278 32.80 14.37 17.32
C VAL A 278 31.76 13.66 16.46
N CYS A 279 32.11 12.48 15.91
CA CYS A 279 31.17 11.67 15.14
C CYS A 279 30.16 10.96 16.06
N ALA A 280 28.87 11.21 15.85
CA ALA A 280 27.77 10.60 16.58
C ALA A 280 27.01 9.58 15.72
N THR A 281 26.44 8.54 16.33
CA THR A 281 25.59 7.56 15.64
C THR A 281 24.29 8.20 15.15
N VAL A 282 23.99 8.06 13.86
CA VAL A 282 22.64 8.30 13.33
C VAL A 282 21.69 7.25 13.91
N ALA A 283 20.64 7.68 14.61
CA ALA A 283 19.77 6.76 15.36
C ALA A 283 18.40 7.38 15.67
N CYS A 284 17.36 6.90 14.99
CA CYS A 284 16.01 7.44 15.13
C CYS A 284 15.48 7.43 16.58
N GLY A 285 14.86 8.54 16.99
CA GLY A 285 14.31 8.75 18.33
C GLY A 285 15.31 9.35 19.32
N ASN A 286 16.33 10.06 18.83
CA ASN A 286 17.38 10.68 19.64
C ASN A 286 17.07 12.14 20.04
N GLY A 287 16.04 12.76 19.46
CA GLY A 287 15.57 14.12 19.70
C GLY A 287 16.05 15.14 18.66
N THR A 288 16.68 14.70 17.57
CA THR A 288 17.38 15.55 16.60
C THR A 288 17.48 14.86 15.23
N ILE A 289 16.84 15.47 14.22
CA ILE A 289 16.76 14.96 12.83
C ILE A 289 18.16 14.91 12.19
N ASP A 290 18.64 13.71 11.86
CA ASP A 290 19.92 13.49 11.19
C ASP A 290 19.80 13.39 9.64
N PRO A 291 20.92 13.62 8.91
CA PRO A 291 21.05 13.34 7.48
C PRO A 291 20.56 11.95 7.03
N GLY A 292 19.32 11.89 6.52
CA GLY A 292 18.65 10.68 6.06
C GLY A 292 17.30 10.43 6.72
N GLU A 293 17.02 11.15 7.81
CA GLU A 293 15.77 11.13 8.57
C GLU A 293 14.81 12.21 8.05
N GLU A 294 13.51 11.91 8.01
CA GLU A 294 12.46 12.88 7.63
C GLU A 294 11.85 13.60 8.85
N CYS A 295 12.03 13.02 10.04
CA CYS A 295 11.59 13.50 11.34
C CYS A 295 12.41 12.83 12.45
N ASP A 296 12.35 13.38 13.67
CA ASP A 296 12.73 12.76 14.94
C ASP A 296 12.06 13.59 16.05
N ASP A 297 11.41 12.95 17.03
CA ASP A 297 10.75 13.59 18.17
C ASP A 297 11.25 13.09 19.54
N GLY A 298 12.36 12.36 19.58
CA GLY A 298 13.00 11.86 20.79
C GLY A 298 12.43 10.56 21.34
N ASN A 299 11.68 9.80 20.52
CA ASN A 299 11.15 8.50 20.92
C ASN A 299 10.97 7.52 19.73
N THR A 300 10.41 6.33 19.97
CA THR A 300 10.26 5.26 18.96
C THR A 300 8.86 4.65 18.95
N ASP A 301 7.83 5.41 19.33
CA ASP A 301 6.42 4.98 19.30
C ASP A 301 5.78 5.34 17.96
N ASN A 302 5.56 4.33 17.11
CA ASN A 302 4.95 4.52 15.79
C ASN A 302 3.49 5.05 15.81
N THR A 303 2.94 5.44 16.97
CA THR A 303 1.60 6.04 17.08
C THR A 303 1.62 7.56 17.25
N ASP A 304 2.77 8.24 17.22
CA ASP A 304 2.84 9.70 17.16
C ASP A 304 3.33 10.21 15.78
N ALA A 305 4.09 11.32 15.74
CA ALA A 305 4.36 12.04 14.50
C ALA A 305 5.52 11.43 13.69
N CYS A 306 6.38 10.64 14.32
CA CYS A 306 7.55 10.05 13.69
C CYS A 306 7.60 8.54 13.91
N LEU A 307 7.66 7.77 12.82
CA LEU A 307 7.89 6.34 12.92
C LEU A 307 9.32 6.07 13.41
N SER A 308 9.53 4.96 14.12
CA SER A 308 10.85 4.44 14.50
C SER A 308 11.80 4.11 13.32
N THR A 309 11.35 4.30 12.07
CA THR A 309 12.12 4.27 10.83
C THR A 309 12.55 5.67 10.35
N CYS A 310 12.32 6.70 11.16
CA CYS A 310 12.52 8.12 10.91
C CYS A 310 11.90 8.60 9.59
N ARG A 311 10.65 8.16 9.44
CA ARG A 311 9.68 8.53 8.41
C ARG A 311 8.56 9.30 9.10
N ASN A 312 8.13 10.41 8.50
CA ASN A 312 6.93 11.11 8.97
C ASN A 312 5.75 10.14 8.95
N ALA A 313 4.95 10.09 10.03
CA ALA A 313 3.77 9.22 10.06
C ALA A 313 2.75 9.65 8.97
N THR A 314 2.35 8.71 8.12
CA THR A 314 1.43 8.93 6.99
C THR A 314 0.62 7.68 6.64
N CYS A 315 -0.65 7.67 7.00
CA CYS A 315 -1.79 7.21 6.19
C CYS A 315 -1.46 6.27 5.00
N GLY A 316 -1.24 4.99 5.30
CA GLY A 316 -0.80 3.93 4.39
C GLY A 316 0.54 3.28 4.78
N ASP A 317 1.07 3.53 5.98
CA ASP A 317 2.43 3.13 6.39
C ASP A 317 2.50 1.87 7.30
N GLY A 318 1.37 1.44 7.86
CA GLY A 318 1.26 0.30 8.79
C GLY A 318 0.90 0.68 10.23
N PHE A 319 0.81 1.98 10.57
CA PHE A 319 0.58 2.48 11.93
C PHE A 319 -0.44 3.63 11.95
N VAL A 320 -1.13 3.82 13.08
CA VAL A 320 -2.20 4.85 13.20
C VAL A 320 -1.68 6.03 14.01
N TRP A 321 -1.55 7.20 13.38
CA TRP A 321 -1.12 8.42 14.07
C TRP A 321 -2.19 8.94 15.05
N ALA A 322 -1.93 8.77 16.34
CA ALA A 322 -2.86 9.05 17.42
C ALA A 322 -3.32 10.53 17.44
N GLY A 323 -4.62 10.72 17.24
CA GLY A 323 -5.27 12.04 17.31
C GLY A 323 -5.29 12.82 15.99
N HIS A 324 -4.52 12.39 14.98
CA HIS A 324 -4.61 12.90 13.61
C HIS A 324 -5.38 11.94 12.70
N GLU A 325 -5.22 10.64 12.94
CA GLU A 325 -5.81 9.55 12.16
C GLU A 325 -6.67 8.65 13.05
N THR A 326 -7.53 7.86 12.42
CA THR A 326 -8.37 6.85 13.13
C THR A 326 -8.26 5.45 12.52
N CYS A 327 -7.60 5.35 11.38
CA CYS A 327 -7.31 4.13 10.64
C CYS A 327 -6.09 4.37 9.76
N ASP A 328 -5.41 3.28 9.42
CA ASP A 328 -4.27 3.24 8.52
C ASP A 328 -4.45 2.04 7.58
N GLY A 329 -4.35 2.26 6.27
CA GLY A 329 -4.25 1.26 5.17
C GLY A 329 -5.31 0.14 5.01
N ASP A 330 -6.04 -0.22 6.06
CA ASP A 330 -6.61 -1.55 6.29
C ASP A 330 -7.76 -1.88 5.30
N PRO A 331 -7.92 -3.15 4.85
CA PRO A 331 -8.85 -3.55 3.81
C PRO A 331 -10.30 -3.70 4.31
N ALA A 332 -10.80 -2.63 4.92
CA ALA A 332 -12.14 -2.42 5.48
C ALA A 332 -12.51 -3.27 6.71
N ARG A 333 -13.40 -2.70 7.55
CA ARG A 333 -13.93 -3.36 8.76
C ARG A 333 -15.45 -3.42 8.74
N SER A 334 -16.01 -4.33 9.52
CA SER A 334 -17.46 -4.35 9.78
C SER A 334 -17.89 -3.24 10.73
N CYS A 335 -19.07 -2.70 10.50
CA CYS A 335 -19.73 -1.69 11.32
C CYS A 335 -21.22 -2.06 11.51
N THR A 336 -21.95 -1.37 12.39
CA THR A 336 -23.38 -1.63 12.62
C THR A 336 -24.17 -0.34 12.45
N LEU A 337 -25.15 -0.37 11.54
CA LEU A 337 -26.03 0.77 11.29
C LEU A 337 -27.11 0.90 12.36
N SER A 338 -27.76 2.08 12.43
CA SER A 338 -28.82 2.39 13.40
C SER A 338 -30.09 1.53 13.26
N CYS A 339 -30.28 0.88 12.11
CA CYS A 339 -31.28 -0.14 11.83
C CYS A 339 -30.94 -1.54 12.39
N GLY A 340 -29.66 -1.81 12.70
CA GLY A 340 -29.18 -3.08 13.26
C GLY A 340 -28.53 -4.04 12.26
N THR A 341 -28.39 -3.68 10.98
CA THR A 341 -27.64 -4.46 9.98
C THR A 341 -26.13 -4.20 10.07
N SER A 342 -25.35 -5.16 9.57
CA SER A 342 -23.89 -5.06 9.47
C SER A 342 -23.49 -4.40 8.15
N GLY A 343 -22.89 -3.22 8.21
CA GLY A 343 -22.27 -2.55 7.08
C GLY A 343 -20.76 -2.74 7.03
N ILE A 344 -20.11 -2.04 6.10
CA ILE A 344 -18.66 -1.98 5.95
C ILE A 344 -18.19 -0.52 6.04
N GLN A 345 -17.09 -0.27 6.76
CA GLN A 345 -16.32 0.98 6.68
C GLN A 345 -14.98 0.71 6.01
N THR A 346 -14.67 1.45 4.96
CA THR A 346 -13.30 1.54 4.41
C THR A 346 -12.48 2.52 5.23
N CYS A 347 -11.15 2.37 5.21
CA CYS A 347 -10.25 3.44 5.59
C CYS A 347 -10.01 4.31 4.36
N ASP A 348 -10.53 5.54 4.36
CA ASP A 348 -10.41 6.49 3.24
C ASP A 348 -9.94 7.84 3.79
N ALA A 349 -8.79 8.31 3.31
CA ALA A 349 -8.12 9.53 3.82
C ALA A 349 -7.99 9.52 5.36
N CYS A 350 -7.46 8.42 5.92
CA CYS A 350 -7.03 8.28 7.32
C CYS A 350 -8.18 8.35 8.35
N ALA A 351 -9.41 8.45 7.85
CA ALA A 351 -10.65 8.34 8.59
C ALA A 351 -11.40 7.07 8.18
N TRP A 352 -12.11 6.47 9.14
CA TRP A 352 -13.14 5.49 8.77
C TRP A 352 -14.25 6.20 7.99
N SER A 353 -14.62 5.64 6.84
CA SER A 353 -15.75 6.11 6.03
C SER A 353 -17.05 6.14 6.85
N ASP A 354 -18.10 6.79 6.32
CA ASP A 354 -19.44 6.46 6.78
C ASP A 354 -19.71 4.95 6.61
N CYS A 355 -20.49 4.37 7.53
CA CYS A 355 -20.81 2.94 7.52
C CYS A 355 -21.72 2.62 6.33
N VAL A 356 -21.15 2.08 5.25
CA VAL A 356 -21.87 1.75 4.02
C VAL A 356 -22.63 0.45 4.25
N PRO A 357 -23.97 0.43 4.14
CA PRO A 357 -24.74 -0.79 4.25
C PRO A 357 -24.56 -1.67 2.99
N PRO A 358 -24.81 -2.99 3.09
CA PRO A 358 -24.86 -3.86 1.92
C PRO A 358 -25.99 -3.44 0.97
N ALA A 359 -25.84 -3.75 -0.31
CA ALA A 359 -26.90 -3.51 -1.30
C ALA A 359 -28.11 -4.41 -1.04
N GLU A 360 -29.31 -3.83 -1.17
CA GLU A 360 -30.60 -4.49 -0.91
C GLU A 360 -30.76 -5.81 -1.68
N ILE A 361 -31.22 -6.88 -1.00
CA ILE A 361 -31.45 -8.19 -1.62
C ILE A 361 -32.86 -8.70 -1.35
N CYS A 362 -33.58 -9.03 -2.44
CA CYS A 362 -34.99 -9.45 -2.38
C CYS A 362 -35.24 -10.62 -1.40
N ASN A 363 -35.69 -10.30 -0.18
CA ASN A 363 -35.94 -11.26 0.89
C ASN A 363 -37.00 -10.84 1.93
N GLY A 364 -37.41 -9.57 1.95
CA GLY A 364 -38.38 -9.03 2.91
C GLY A 364 -37.77 -8.44 4.20
N LEU A 365 -36.46 -8.21 4.22
CA LEU A 365 -35.75 -7.41 5.20
C LEU A 365 -35.31 -6.07 4.57
N ASP A 366 -34.72 -5.20 5.38
CA ASP A 366 -34.26 -3.85 5.05
C ASP A 366 -32.74 -3.86 5.28
N GLU A 367 -31.96 -4.12 4.22
CA GLU A 367 -30.50 -4.29 4.28
C GLU A 367 -29.77 -2.96 4.10
N ASP A 368 -30.21 -2.14 3.14
CA ASP A 368 -29.63 -0.83 2.83
C ASP A 368 -30.05 0.29 3.80
N CYS A 369 -31.07 0.03 4.63
CA CYS A 369 -31.58 0.91 5.67
C CYS A 369 -32.13 2.26 5.21
N VAL A 370 -32.52 2.37 3.94
CA VAL A 370 -33.36 3.44 3.39
C VAL A 370 -34.63 2.86 2.76
N GLY A 371 -35.70 3.64 2.64
CA GLY A 371 -36.94 3.22 1.95
C GLY A 371 -37.82 2.15 2.65
N GLY A 372 -37.25 1.24 3.44
CA GLY A 372 -37.91 0.05 3.97
C GLY A 372 -37.70 -1.20 3.10
N PRO A 373 -38.15 -2.39 3.52
CA PRO A 373 -37.77 -3.66 2.90
C PRO A 373 -37.94 -3.77 1.38
N ASP A 374 -36.94 -4.37 0.73
CA ASP A 374 -36.78 -4.60 -0.71
C ASP A 374 -36.92 -3.32 -1.58
N ASN A 375 -36.54 -2.15 -1.07
CA ASN A 375 -36.79 -0.82 -1.66
C ASN A 375 -36.38 -0.66 -3.15
N GLY A 376 -35.29 -1.31 -3.57
CA GLY A 376 -34.67 -1.19 -4.88
C GLY A 376 -35.30 -2.07 -5.96
N PHE A 377 -36.26 -2.91 -5.58
CA PHE A 377 -36.97 -3.81 -6.48
C PHE A 377 -38.36 -3.26 -6.87
N THR A 378 -39.08 -3.96 -7.75
CA THR A 378 -40.38 -3.45 -8.25
C THR A 378 -41.49 -3.51 -7.19
N CYS A 379 -41.30 -4.31 -6.15
CA CYS A 379 -42.12 -4.40 -4.95
C CYS A 379 -41.42 -5.24 -3.86
N ALA A 380 -41.84 -5.07 -2.61
CA ALA A 380 -41.39 -5.87 -1.48
C ALA A 380 -42.10 -7.21 -1.34
N VAL A 381 -41.40 -8.25 -0.88
CA VAL A 381 -41.90 -9.64 -0.83
C VAL A 381 -43.21 -9.72 -0.04
N GLY A 382 -44.28 -10.20 -0.68
CA GLY A 382 -45.60 -10.29 -0.07
C GLY A 382 -46.39 -8.98 0.04
N ALA A 383 -45.83 -7.83 -0.36
CA ALA A 383 -46.57 -6.57 -0.47
C ALA A 383 -47.75 -6.72 -1.45
N THR A 384 -48.83 -5.97 -1.21
CA THR A 384 -50.01 -5.94 -2.09
C THR A 384 -50.15 -4.58 -2.75
N GLY A 385 -50.50 -4.57 -4.02
CA GLY A 385 -50.59 -3.37 -4.85
C GLY A 385 -51.75 -3.41 -5.82
N SER A 386 -52.15 -2.25 -6.30
CA SER A 386 -53.18 -2.10 -7.33
C SER A 386 -52.62 -2.36 -8.73
N CYS A 387 -53.50 -2.77 -9.64
CA CYS A 387 -53.19 -2.98 -11.06
C CYS A 387 -54.42 -2.66 -11.92
N ALA A 388 -54.19 -2.25 -13.17
CA ALA A 388 -55.25 -2.13 -14.15
C ALA A 388 -55.58 -3.52 -14.73
N THR A 389 -56.85 -3.88 -14.77
CA THR A 389 -57.35 -5.10 -15.40
C THR A 389 -57.55 -4.90 -16.90
N SER A 390 -57.76 -5.98 -17.65
CA SER A 390 -58.03 -5.92 -19.10
C SER A 390 -59.34 -5.25 -19.49
N CYS A 391 -60.29 -5.09 -18.55
CA CYS A 391 -61.53 -4.34 -18.73
C CYS A 391 -61.45 -2.88 -18.24
N GLY A 392 -60.31 -2.46 -17.67
CA GLY A 392 -60.07 -1.08 -17.22
C GLY A 392 -60.43 -0.80 -15.75
N THR A 393 -60.77 -1.83 -14.98
CA THR A 393 -61.02 -1.73 -13.53
C THR A 393 -59.73 -1.86 -12.72
N THR A 394 -59.79 -1.55 -11.42
CA THR A 394 -58.64 -1.68 -10.51
C THR A 394 -58.68 -3.01 -9.78
N GLY A 395 -57.83 -3.94 -10.20
CA GLY A 395 -57.58 -5.21 -9.53
C GLY A 395 -56.49 -5.11 -8.46
N SER A 396 -56.23 -6.23 -7.80
CA SER A 396 -55.15 -6.38 -6.83
C SER A 396 -54.12 -7.42 -7.29
N ARG A 397 -52.89 -7.25 -6.83
CA ARG A 397 -51.75 -8.16 -7.08
C ARG A 397 -50.88 -8.24 -5.83
N THR A 398 -50.20 -9.37 -5.65
CA THR A 398 -49.22 -9.58 -4.58
C THR A 398 -47.83 -9.72 -5.18
N CYS A 399 -46.84 -9.18 -4.50
CA CYS A 399 -45.44 -9.33 -4.88
C CYS A 399 -44.92 -10.74 -4.58
N SER A 400 -44.11 -11.28 -5.49
CA SER A 400 -43.50 -12.61 -5.38
C SER A 400 -42.22 -12.60 -4.54
N THR A 401 -41.69 -13.78 -4.23
CA THR A 401 -40.34 -13.98 -3.63
C THR A 401 -39.19 -13.75 -4.64
N ALA A 402 -39.46 -13.07 -5.75
CA ALA A 402 -38.48 -12.55 -6.70
C ALA A 402 -38.62 -11.02 -6.86
N CYS A 403 -39.42 -10.38 -5.99
CA CYS A 403 -39.70 -8.95 -6.00
C CYS A 403 -40.30 -8.42 -7.32
N GLU A 404 -40.93 -9.34 -8.06
CA GLU A 404 -41.78 -9.08 -9.22
C GLU A 404 -43.26 -9.11 -8.81
N TRP A 405 -44.03 -8.18 -9.38
CA TRP A 405 -45.48 -8.13 -9.24
C TRP A 405 -46.18 -9.33 -9.88
N GLY A 406 -46.94 -10.10 -9.10
CA GLY A 406 -47.80 -11.17 -9.61
C GLY A 406 -48.93 -10.70 -10.52
N ALA A 407 -49.59 -11.65 -11.18
CA ALA A 407 -50.70 -11.40 -12.09
C ALA A 407 -51.85 -10.61 -11.42
N CYS A 408 -52.48 -9.71 -12.18
CA CYS A 408 -53.57 -8.89 -11.69
C CYS A 408 -54.85 -9.70 -11.52
N ASN A 409 -55.40 -9.75 -10.31
CA ASN A 409 -56.67 -10.39 -10.00
C ASN A 409 -57.80 -9.33 -9.98
N PRO A 410 -58.85 -9.45 -10.80
CA PRO A 410 -59.95 -8.49 -10.81
C PRO A 410 -60.79 -8.58 -9.52
N PRO A 411 -61.53 -7.51 -9.17
CA PRO A 411 -62.56 -7.56 -8.12
C PRO A 411 -63.76 -8.42 -8.54
N ALA A 412 -64.70 -8.65 -7.62
CA ALA A 412 -65.96 -9.35 -7.92
C ALA A 412 -67.07 -8.35 -8.31
N GLU A 413 -67.92 -8.76 -9.25
CA GLU A 413 -68.98 -7.95 -9.86
C GLU A 413 -69.96 -7.32 -8.86
N VAL A 414 -70.28 -6.02 -9.02
CA VAL A 414 -71.23 -5.29 -8.15
C VAL A 414 -72.18 -4.38 -8.95
N CYS A 415 -73.50 -4.56 -8.74
CA CYS A 415 -74.57 -3.85 -9.44
C CYS A 415 -74.38 -2.32 -9.53
N ASN A 416 -73.81 -1.84 -10.64
CA ASN A 416 -73.50 -0.43 -10.85
C ASN A 416 -73.53 0.01 -12.33
N GLY A 417 -73.53 -0.92 -13.29
CA GLY A 417 -73.51 -0.64 -14.73
C GLY A 417 -72.12 -0.67 -15.38
N LEU A 418 -71.10 -1.18 -14.69
CA LEU A 418 -69.75 -1.48 -15.19
C LEU A 418 -69.51 -3.01 -15.17
N ASP A 419 -68.40 -3.42 -15.78
CA ASP A 419 -67.89 -4.80 -15.84
C ASP A 419 -66.65 -4.83 -14.94
N GLU A 420 -66.76 -5.39 -13.74
CA GLU A 420 -65.69 -5.40 -12.73
C GLU A 420 -64.82 -6.65 -12.79
N ASP A 421 -65.43 -7.82 -13.00
CA ASP A 421 -64.74 -9.11 -13.03
C ASP A 421 -64.10 -9.47 -14.39
N CYS A 422 -64.26 -8.59 -15.39
CA CYS A 422 -63.74 -8.70 -16.75
C CYS A 422 -64.29 -9.89 -17.56
N VAL A 423 -65.46 -10.42 -17.21
CA VAL A 423 -66.19 -11.41 -18.02
C VAL A 423 -67.64 -10.99 -18.23
N GLY A 424 -68.29 -11.56 -19.25
CA GLY A 424 -69.75 -11.42 -19.46
C GLY A 424 -70.28 -10.05 -19.95
N GLY A 425 -69.61 -8.95 -19.63
CA GLY A 425 -70.13 -7.58 -19.80
C GLY A 425 -70.78 -7.04 -18.51
N PRO A 426 -71.25 -5.79 -18.48
CA PRO A 426 -71.66 -5.12 -17.25
C PRO A 426 -72.83 -5.79 -16.49
N ASP A 427 -72.73 -5.79 -15.15
CA ASP A 427 -73.65 -6.40 -14.20
C ASP A 427 -73.97 -7.89 -14.49
N ASN A 428 -73.01 -8.67 -15.02
CA ASN A 428 -73.29 -10.00 -15.63
C ASN A 428 -73.98 -11.02 -14.70
N GLY A 429 -73.79 -10.88 -13.39
CA GLY A 429 -74.32 -11.78 -12.35
C GLY A 429 -75.73 -11.46 -11.84
N PHE A 430 -76.42 -10.44 -12.39
CA PHE A 430 -77.69 -9.92 -11.86
C PHE A 430 -78.89 -10.05 -12.83
N ASP A 431 -80.12 -9.85 -12.34
CA ASP A 431 -81.37 -10.01 -13.11
C ASP A 431 -81.54 -8.97 -14.25
N CYS A 432 -80.86 -7.82 -14.17
CA CYS A 432 -80.76 -6.82 -15.23
C CYS A 432 -79.63 -5.81 -14.98
N VAL A 433 -79.07 -5.27 -16.07
CA VAL A 433 -78.11 -4.16 -16.02
C VAL A 433 -78.77 -2.90 -15.46
N ARG A 434 -78.09 -2.20 -14.55
CA ARG A 434 -78.62 -1.04 -13.82
C ARG A 434 -79.17 0.03 -14.78
N ALA A 435 -80.32 0.61 -14.40
CA ALA A 435 -81.06 1.62 -15.17
C ALA A 435 -81.48 1.23 -16.61
N SER A 436 -81.23 0.01 -17.06
CA SER A 436 -81.77 -0.49 -18.34
C SER A 436 -83.29 -0.49 -18.34
N THR A 437 -83.90 -0.31 -19.52
CA THR A 437 -85.37 -0.26 -19.68
C THR A 437 -85.85 -1.40 -20.57
N GLN A 438 -87.00 -1.96 -20.22
CA GLN A 438 -87.65 -3.02 -21.00
C GLN A 438 -89.14 -2.73 -21.16
N SER A 439 -89.69 -3.08 -22.32
CA SER A 439 -91.12 -3.01 -22.58
C SER A 439 -91.91 -4.04 -21.77
N CYS A 440 -93.14 -3.68 -21.39
CA CYS A 440 -94.04 -4.51 -20.62
C CYS A 440 -95.51 -4.20 -21.00
N THR A 441 -96.42 -5.14 -20.76
CA THR A 441 -97.84 -4.97 -21.14
C THR A 441 -98.65 -4.40 -19.97
N THR A 442 -99.47 -3.37 -20.23
CA THR A 442 -100.35 -2.75 -19.23
C THR A 442 -101.68 -3.48 -19.09
N THR A 443 -102.48 -3.10 -18.10
CA THR A 443 -103.83 -3.66 -17.86
C THR A 443 -104.86 -3.33 -18.94
N CYS A 444 -104.68 -2.28 -19.75
CA CYS A 444 -105.52 -2.01 -20.93
C CYS A 444 -104.90 -2.53 -22.25
N ALA A 445 -103.83 -3.34 -22.17
CA ALA A 445 -103.08 -3.90 -23.28
C ALA A 445 -102.31 -2.88 -24.16
N SER A 446 -102.04 -1.67 -23.64
CA SER A 446 -101.01 -0.79 -24.18
C SER A 446 -99.60 -1.27 -23.79
N THR A 447 -98.57 -0.81 -24.52
CA THR A 447 -97.17 -1.10 -24.19
C THR A 447 -96.65 -0.04 -23.23
N GLY A 448 -96.41 -0.44 -21.99
CA GLY A 448 -95.72 0.36 -20.99
C GLY A 448 -94.22 0.07 -20.93
N THR A 449 -93.53 0.79 -20.05
CA THR A 449 -92.10 0.60 -19.78
C THR A 449 -91.87 0.25 -18.32
N ARG A 450 -90.88 -0.61 -18.06
CA ARG A 450 -90.29 -0.85 -16.73
C ARG A 450 -88.78 -0.59 -16.77
N THR A 451 -88.24 -0.12 -15.66
CA THR A 451 -86.81 0.20 -15.51
C THR A 451 -86.18 -0.73 -14.48
N CYS A 452 -84.93 -1.12 -14.70
CA CYS A 452 -84.12 -1.88 -13.75
C CYS A 452 -83.68 -0.96 -12.58
N SER A 453 -83.82 -1.44 -11.34
CA SER A 453 -83.54 -0.67 -10.13
C SER A 453 -82.03 -0.45 -9.88
N ASP A 454 -81.73 0.41 -8.89
CA ASP A 454 -80.39 0.56 -8.31
C ASP A 454 -79.86 -0.69 -7.56
N THR A 455 -80.63 -1.78 -7.56
CA THR A 455 -80.27 -3.10 -7.02
C THR A 455 -80.38 -4.20 -8.09
N CYS A 456 -80.39 -3.83 -9.37
CA CYS A 456 -80.40 -4.73 -10.52
C CYS A 456 -81.62 -5.67 -10.57
N VAL A 457 -82.81 -5.16 -10.22
CA VAL A 457 -84.10 -5.89 -10.27
C VAL A 457 -85.16 -5.06 -11.01
N TRP A 458 -86.00 -5.69 -11.83
CA TRP A 458 -87.03 -5.01 -12.62
C TRP A 458 -88.15 -4.35 -11.79
N GLY A 459 -88.39 -3.06 -12.03
CA GLY A 459 -89.50 -2.31 -11.46
C GLY A 459 -90.88 -2.62 -12.06
N ALA A 460 -91.90 -1.93 -11.55
CA ALA A 460 -93.29 -2.02 -12.02
C ALA A 460 -93.48 -1.40 -13.41
N CYS A 461 -94.50 -1.87 -14.14
CA CYS A 461 -94.85 -1.38 -15.48
C CYS A 461 -95.70 -0.10 -15.41
N VAL A 462 -95.31 0.94 -16.14
CA VAL A 462 -96.03 2.24 -16.17
C VAL A 462 -96.62 2.48 -17.58
N PRO A 463 -97.92 2.84 -17.71
CA PRO A 463 -98.53 3.20 -18.99
C PRO A 463 -98.04 4.56 -19.52
N PRO A 464 -98.13 4.81 -20.83
CA PRO A 464 -97.87 6.13 -21.43
C PRO A 464 -98.97 7.14 -21.09
N ALA A 465 -98.76 8.41 -21.48
CA ALA A 465 -99.78 9.46 -21.44
C ALA A 465 -100.52 9.56 -22.80
N GLU A 466 -101.77 10.05 -22.78
CA GLU A 466 -102.66 10.11 -23.94
C GLU A 466 -102.07 10.89 -25.12
N THR A 467 -102.16 10.34 -26.34
CA THR A 467 -101.73 11.02 -27.56
C THR A 467 -102.85 11.05 -28.61
N CYS A 468 -103.14 12.25 -29.16
CA CYS A 468 -104.07 12.49 -30.29
C CYS A 468 -103.75 11.52 -31.45
N ASN A 469 -104.35 10.33 -31.51
CA ASN A 469 -104.02 9.25 -32.46
C ASN A 469 -105.21 8.33 -32.83
N GLY A 470 -106.35 8.48 -32.16
CA GLY A 470 -107.55 7.65 -32.35
C GLY A 470 -107.60 6.40 -31.46
N ARG A 471 -106.85 6.37 -30.37
CA ARG A 471 -106.82 5.30 -29.35
C ARG A 471 -106.93 5.92 -27.94
N ASP A 472 -107.14 5.05 -26.97
CA ASP A 472 -107.12 5.33 -25.53
C ASP A 472 -105.80 4.71 -25.02
N ASP A 473 -104.76 5.53 -24.85
CA ASP A 473 -103.38 5.12 -24.58
C ASP A 473 -103.08 5.10 -23.07
N ASP A 474 -103.62 6.08 -22.32
CA ASP A 474 -103.45 6.22 -20.86
C ASP A 474 -104.47 5.40 -20.03
N CYS A 475 -105.37 4.69 -20.71
CA CYS A 475 -106.43 3.84 -20.18
C CYS A 475 -107.61 4.61 -19.51
N VAL A 476 -107.78 5.93 -19.70
CA VAL A 476 -108.89 6.71 -19.09
C VAL A 476 -109.64 7.68 -20.01
N GLY A 477 -110.78 7.23 -20.54
CA GLY A 477 -111.89 8.10 -20.95
C GLY A 477 -112.36 7.95 -22.40
N GLY A 478 -111.68 7.13 -23.19
CA GLY A 478 -111.93 6.96 -24.62
C GLY A 478 -111.12 7.94 -25.48
N PRO A 479 -110.99 7.66 -26.79
CA PRO A 479 -109.92 8.22 -27.60
C PRO A 479 -109.87 9.74 -27.75
N ASP A 480 -108.66 10.30 -27.69
CA ASP A 480 -108.31 11.69 -28.03
C ASP A 480 -109.09 12.76 -27.23
N ASN A 481 -109.55 12.45 -26.02
CA ASN A 481 -110.65 13.16 -25.34
C ASN A 481 -110.38 14.63 -24.86
N GLY A 482 -109.30 15.28 -25.31
CA GLY A 482 -108.83 16.58 -24.82
C GLY A 482 -108.25 17.60 -25.82
N PHE A 483 -108.58 17.55 -27.12
CA PHE A 483 -107.96 18.43 -28.15
C PHE A 483 -108.94 19.17 -29.11
N ASP A 484 -108.43 20.15 -29.88
CA ASP A 484 -109.21 21.19 -30.62
C ASP A 484 -109.71 20.82 -32.04
N CYS A 485 -108.92 20.12 -32.88
CA CYS A 485 -109.35 19.63 -34.19
C CYS A 485 -108.89 18.19 -34.47
N VAL A 486 -109.76 17.40 -35.12
CA VAL A 486 -109.39 16.05 -35.57
C VAL A 486 -108.33 16.15 -36.67
N ARG A 487 -107.28 15.33 -36.53
CA ARG A 487 -106.07 15.29 -37.36
C ARG A 487 -106.37 15.19 -38.88
N ASP A 488 -105.46 15.74 -39.69
CA ASP A 488 -105.38 15.65 -41.17
C ASP A 488 -106.40 16.47 -42.01
N ALA A 489 -107.19 17.37 -41.42
CA ALA A 489 -107.97 18.36 -42.18
C ALA A 489 -107.09 19.45 -42.84
N THR A 490 -107.45 19.99 -44.01
CA THR A 490 -106.59 20.90 -44.82
C THR A 490 -107.30 22.16 -45.38
N ARG A 491 -106.54 23.23 -45.69
CA ARG A 491 -107.01 24.47 -46.36
C ARG A 491 -105.86 25.25 -47.05
N SER A 492 -106.18 26.21 -47.92
CA SER A 492 -105.22 27.01 -48.71
C SER A 492 -104.83 28.37 -48.08
N CYS A 493 -103.68 28.93 -48.46
CA CYS A 493 -103.16 30.22 -47.97
C CYS A 493 -102.18 30.90 -48.97
N THR A 494 -101.61 32.06 -48.63
CA THR A 494 -100.73 32.88 -49.49
C THR A 494 -99.49 33.33 -48.71
N THR A 495 -98.32 33.43 -49.38
CA THR A 495 -97.01 33.69 -48.76
C THR A 495 -96.49 35.11 -48.99
N THR A 496 -95.42 35.49 -48.28
CA THR A 496 -94.86 36.86 -48.24
C THR A 496 -94.21 37.31 -49.55
N CYS A 497 -93.61 36.39 -50.32
CA CYS A 497 -93.02 36.68 -51.63
C CYS A 497 -93.98 36.39 -52.81
N SER A 498 -95.30 36.37 -52.54
CA SER A 498 -96.38 36.18 -53.53
C SER A 498 -96.50 34.79 -54.17
N SER A 499 -96.06 33.73 -53.48
CA SER A 499 -96.37 32.33 -53.84
C SER A 499 -97.63 31.81 -53.11
N THR A 500 -98.21 30.71 -53.62
CA THR A 500 -99.41 30.07 -53.05
C THR A 500 -99.00 28.90 -52.15
N GLY A 501 -99.55 28.83 -50.94
CA GLY A 501 -99.20 27.83 -49.93
C GLY A 501 -100.41 27.05 -49.37
N THR A 502 -100.13 26.11 -48.46
CA THR A 502 -101.13 25.21 -47.84
C THR A 502 -101.01 25.18 -46.31
N GLN A 503 -102.11 24.88 -45.61
CA GLN A 503 -102.22 24.66 -44.17
C GLN A 503 -102.97 23.35 -43.84
N THR A 504 -102.58 22.70 -42.73
CA THR A 504 -103.12 21.41 -42.26
C THR A 504 -103.40 21.45 -40.75
N CYS A 505 -104.43 20.75 -40.25
CA CYS A 505 -104.62 20.43 -38.83
C CYS A 505 -103.61 19.33 -38.47
N GLY A 506 -102.57 19.69 -37.71
CA GLY A 506 -101.38 18.89 -37.48
C GLY A 506 -101.54 17.81 -36.42
N SER A 507 -100.43 17.13 -36.11
CA SER A 507 -100.37 16.03 -35.16
C SER A 507 -100.75 16.40 -33.72
N THR A 508 -100.70 17.68 -33.35
CA THR A 508 -101.15 18.24 -32.07
C THR A 508 -102.66 18.54 -32.03
N CYS A 509 -103.43 18.08 -33.02
CA CYS A 509 -104.86 18.34 -33.12
C CYS A 509 -105.17 19.88 -33.16
N ALA A 510 -104.35 20.66 -33.89
CA ALA A 510 -104.46 22.12 -34.07
C ALA A 510 -103.99 22.60 -35.47
N TRP A 511 -104.43 23.78 -35.95
CA TRP A 511 -104.13 24.29 -37.30
C TRP A 511 -102.73 24.91 -37.45
N GLY A 512 -101.96 24.44 -38.44
CA GLY A 512 -100.58 24.86 -38.73
C GLY A 512 -100.40 26.13 -39.59
N ALA A 513 -99.13 26.52 -39.76
CA ALA A 513 -98.69 27.70 -40.53
C ALA A 513 -98.70 27.49 -42.06
N CYS A 514 -98.61 28.60 -42.82
CA CYS A 514 -98.60 28.57 -44.29
C CYS A 514 -97.20 28.27 -44.84
N VAL A 515 -97.05 27.25 -45.68
CA VAL A 515 -95.74 26.77 -46.18
C VAL A 515 -95.55 27.10 -47.67
N PRO A 516 -94.41 27.70 -48.09
CA PRO A 516 -94.02 27.91 -49.49
C PRO A 516 -93.48 26.62 -50.17
N PRO A 517 -93.32 26.59 -51.51
CA PRO A 517 -92.58 25.54 -52.20
C PRO A 517 -91.06 25.60 -51.93
N ALA A 518 -90.31 24.59 -52.39
CA ALA A 518 -88.88 24.43 -52.14
C ALA A 518 -88.00 24.75 -53.37
N GLU A 519 -86.71 24.97 -53.11
CA GLU A 519 -85.67 25.43 -54.06
C GLU A 519 -85.42 24.56 -55.31
N THR A 520 -84.91 25.22 -56.36
CA THR A 520 -84.47 24.58 -57.61
C THR A 520 -83.09 25.09 -58.03
N CYS A 521 -82.10 24.22 -58.23
CA CYS A 521 -80.76 24.59 -58.74
C CYS A 521 -80.86 25.33 -60.09
N ASN A 522 -80.84 26.67 -60.06
CA ASN A 522 -81.01 27.54 -61.22
C ASN A 522 -80.34 28.92 -61.09
N GLY A 523 -79.64 29.20 -59.98
CA GLY A 523 -79.02 30.49 -59.68
C GLY A 523 -79.97 31.51 -59.05
N ARG A 524 -80.96 31.05 -58.28
CA ARG A 524 -82.01 31.88 -57.65
C ARG A 524 -82.32 31.45 -56.22
N ASP A 525 -83.26 32.17 -55.62
CA ASP A 525 -83.80 32.06 -54.27
C ASP A 525 -85.32 31.91 -54.46
N ASP A 526 -85.78 30.68 -54.61
CA ASP A 526 -87.17 30.31 -54.91
C ASP A 526 -88.03 30.10 -53.63
N ASP A 527 -87.40 29.84 -52.46
CA ASP A 527 -88.07 29.75 -51.14
C ASP A 527 -88.06 31.06 -50.33
N CYS A 528 -87.28 32.05 -50.80
CA CYS A 528 -87.21 33.44 -50.31
C CYS A 528 -86.43 33.63 -48.99
N ASN A 529 -85.32 32.89 -48.81
CA ASN A 529 -84.41 33.00 -47.67
C ASN A 529 -83.19 33.94 -47.90
N GLY A 530 -82.89 34.31 -49.16
CA GLY A 530 -81.83 35.26 -49.52
C GLY A 530 -80.49 34.66 -49.95
N VAL A 531 -80.40 33.35 -50.19
CA VAL A 531 -79.18 32.65 -50.65
C VAL A 531 -79.48 31.81 -51.90
N CYS A 532 -78.62 31.89 -52.93
CA CYS A 532 -78.80 31.10 -54.15
C CYS A 532 -78.72 29.59 -53.89
N ASP A 533 -79.60 28.82 -54.54
CA ASP A 533 -79.54 27.35 -54.66
C ASP A 533 -79.22 26.61 -53.33
N ASN A 534 -79.63 27.13 -52.16
CA ASN A 534 -78.99 26.77 -50.89
C ASN A 534 -79.31 25.34 -50.35
N GLY A 535 -80.20 24.61 -51.03
CA GLY A 535 -80.37 23.16 -50.87
C GLY A 535 -79.33 22.30 -51.60
N PHE A 536 -78.37 22.90 -52.30
CA PHE A 536 -77.33 22.24 -53.11
C PHE A 536 -75.91 22.60 -52.64
N ALA A 537 -74.89 21.89 -53.15
CA ALA A 537 -73.53 21.95 -52.61
C ALA A 537 -72.73 23.23 -52.99
N CYS A 538 -73.14 23.94 -54.04
CA CYS A 538 -72.60 25.23 -54.47
C CYS A 538 -73.53 25.90 -55.50
N CYS A 539 -73.59 27.23 -55.56
CA CYS A 539 -74.36 27.92 -56.61
C CYS A 539 -73.70 27.69 -57.99
N ALA A 540 -74.52 27.41 -59.00
CA ALA A 540 -74.04 26.96 -60.31
C ALA A 540 -73.07 27.96 -60.98
N GLY A 541 -71.88 27.49 -61.37
CA GLY A 541 -70.86 28.31 -62.04
C GLY A 541 -69.93 29.11 -61.12
N GLN A 542 -70.11 29.07 -59.80
CA GLN A 542 -69.22 29.74 -58.84
C GLN A 542 -67.84 29.05 -58.73
N SER A 543 -66.75 29.81 -58.60
CA SER A 543 -65.43 29.26 -58.24
C SER A 543 -65.41 28.77 -56.79
N VAL A 544 -64.94 27.55 -56.58
CA VAL A 544 -64.96 26.84 -55.28
C VAL A 544 -63.65 26.08 -55.04
N THR A 545 -63.28 25.92 -53.77
CA THR A 545 -62.23 24.99 -53.35
C THR A 545 -62.69 23.55 -53.55
N CYS A 546 -61.79 22.68 -54.00
CA CYS A 546 -62.09 21.29 -54.31
C CYS A 546 -60.95 20.35 -53.92
N THR A 547 -61.26 19.05 -53.87
CA THR A 547 -60.27 17.99 -53.63
C THR A 547 -59.76 17.46 -54.96
N THR A 548 -58.44 17.44 -55.12
CA THR A 548 -57.73 16.93 -56.30
C THR A 548 -57.73 15.40 -56.34
N THR A 549 -57.11 14.79 -57.36
CA THR A 549 -56.97 13.31 -57.44
C THR A 549 -56.08 12.71 -56.35
N CYS A 550 -55.12 13.47 -55.80
CA CYS A 550 -54.22 13.02 -54.73
C CYS A 550 -54.71 13.39 -53.33
N GLY A 551 -55.77 14.19 -53.21
CA GLY A 551 -56.34 14.63 -51.92
C GLY A 551 -55.88 16.02 -51.47
N SER A 552 -54.98 16.68 -52.20
CA SER A 552 -54.60 18.08 -51.99
C SER A 552 -55.78 19.04 -52.26
N THR A 553 -55.68 20.28 -51.76
CA THR A 553 -56.71 21.31 -51.94
C THR A 553 -56.42 22.14 -53.19
N GLY A 554 -57.27 21.99 -54.21
CA GLY A 554 -57.18 22.74 -55.46
C GLY A 554 -58.33 23.71 -55.67
N VAL A 555 -58.37 24.31 -56.86
CA VAL A 555 -59.42 25.27 -57.27
C VAL A 555 -60.15 24.74 -58.51
N GLY A 556 -61.47 24.91 -58.55
CA GLY A 556 -62.32 24.54 -59.68
C GLY A 556 -63.62 25.34 -59.73
N THR A 557 -64.47 25.04 -60.73
CA THR A 557 -65.77 25.70 -60.93
C THR A 557 -66.93 24.77 -60.60
N CYS A 558 -67.89 25.24 -59.81
CA CYS A 558 -69.14 24.55 -59.51
C CYS A 558 -69.90 24.21 -60.79
N THR A 559 -70.37 22.97 -60.91
CA THR A 559 -71.06 22.48 -62.11
C THR A 559 -72.44 23.09 -62.29
N THR A 560 -73.01 23.01 -63.50
CA THR A 560 -74.39 23.42 -63.81
C THR A 560 -75.48 22.54 -63.19
N SER A 561 -75.09 21.59 -62.33
CA SER A 561 -75.98 20.76 -61.51
C SER A 561 -75.79 21.01 -60.01
N CYS A 562 -75.13 22.13 -59.65
CA CYS A 562 -74.85 22.54 -58.27
C CYS A 562 -74.03 21.51 -57.45
N VAL A 563 -73.13 20.78 -58.13
CA VAL A 563 -72.18 19.82 -57.53
C VAL A 563 -70.76 20.37 -57.60
N LEU A 564 -70.00 20.21 -56.51
CA LEU A 564 -68.57 20.55 -56.41
C LEU A 564 -67.73 19.78 -57.45
N PRO A 565 -66.73 20.40 -58.09
CA PRO A 565 -65.78 19.71 -58.95
C PRO A 565 -64.86 18.82 -58.12
N SER A 566 -64.40 17.70 -58.70
CA SER A 566 -63.49 16.75 -58.05
C SER A 566 -62.57 16.07 -59.07
N GLY A 567 -61.45 15.52 -58.58
CA GLY A 567 -60.47 14.86 -59.44
C GLY A 567 -59.85 15.82 -60.45
N THR A 568 -59.77 15.42 -61.72
CA THR A 568 -59.11 16.19 -62.79
C THR A 568 -59.82 17.49 -63.20
N ALA A 569 -61.01 17.76 -62.66
CA ALA A 569 -61.69 19.06 -62.79
C ALA A 569 -61.22 20.10 -61.73
N CYS A 570 -60.35 19.69 -60.81
CA CYS A 570 -59.74 20.52 -59.78
C CYS A 570 -58.25 20.72 -60.11
N THR A 571 -57.80 21.97 -60.30
CA THR A 571 -56.38 22.24 -60.57
C THR A 571 -55.59 22.22 -59.25
N PRO A 572 -54.54 21.40 -59.12
CA PRO A 572 -53.70 21.34 -57.93
C PRO A 572 -52.79 22.56 -57.79
N PRO A 573 -52.25 22.83 -56.58
CA PRO A 573 -51.17 23.78 -56.36
C PRO A 573 -49.83 23.32 -57.00
N VAL A 574 -48.77 24.12 -56.81
CA VAL A 574 -47.39 23.72 -57.10
C VAL A 574 -46.80 23.05 -55.85
N GLU A 575 -45.98 22.02 -56.05
CA GLU A 575 -45.37 21.22 -54.98
C GLU A 575 -44.63 22.05 -53.93
N THR A 576 -44.83 21.74 -52.65
CA THR A 576 -44.11 22.37 -51.53
C THR A 576 -43.58 21.33 -50.55
N CYS A 577 -42.36 21.53 -50.06
CA CYS A 577 -41.72 20.63 -49.09
C CYS A 577 -42.56 20.52 -47.80
N ASN A 578 -43.37 19.47 -47.68
CA ASN A 578 -44.23 19.22 -46.51
C ASN A 578 -44.59 17.75 -46.28
N GLY A 579 -44.07 16.80 -47.07
CA GLY A 579 -44.33 15.37 -46.91
C GLY A 579 -45.69 14.92 -47.47
N ARG A 580 -46.27 15.70 -48.38
CA ARG A 580 -47.49 15.38 -49.15
C ARG A 580 -47.20 15.48 -50.64
N ASP A 581 -48.07 14.85 -51.42
CA ASP A 581 -48.19 15.01 -52.87
C ASP A 581 -49.16 16.18 -53.09
N ASP A 582 -48.63 17.37 -53.37
CA ASP A 582 -49.41 18.61 -53.52
C ASP A 582 -49.87 18.79 -54.98
N ASP A 583 -48.97 18.56 -55.94
CA ASP A 583 -49.19 18.75 -57.39
C ASP A 583 -49.84 17.55 -58.10
N CYS A 584 -50.02 16.43 -57.41
CA CYS A 584 -50.59 15.16 -57.88
C CYS A 584 -49.78 14.41 -58.95
N VAL A 585 -48.47 14.64 -59.10
CA VAL A 585 -47.57 13.77 -59.88
C VAL A 585 -46.38 13.28 -59.05
N GLY A 586 -45.74 12.17 -59.44
CA GLY A 586 -44.49 11.69 -58.82
C GLY A 586 -44.58 11.12 -57.38
N GLY A 587 -45.53 11.57 -56.56
CA GLY A 587 -45.60 11.30 -55.12
C GLY A 587 -45.04 12.45 -54.28
N PRO A 588 -44.99 12.33 -52.94
CA PRO A 588 -44.66 13.46 -52.06
C PRO A 588 -43.28 14.09 -52.30
N ASP A 589 -43.23 15.42 -52.25
CA ASP A 589 -42.02 16.27 -52.38
C ASP A 589 -41.17 15.96 -53.65
N ASN A 590 -41.80 15.49 -54.73
CA ASN A 590 -41.18 15.00 -55.98
C ASN A 590 -40.30 16.00 -56.78
N GLY A 591 -40.11 17.23 -56.29
CA GLY A 591 -39.23 18.25 -56.87
C GLY A 591 -37.93 18.49 -56.08
N PHE A 592 -37.74 17.88 -54.92
CA PHE A 592 -36.67 18.19 -53.97
C PHE A 592 -35.62 17.06 -53.83
N ALA A 593 -34.61 17.24 -52.97
CA ALA A 593 -33.52 16.27 -52.79
C ALA A 593 -33.89 15.06 -51.91
N CYS A 594 -35.01 15.16 -51.18
CA CYS A 594 -35.64 14.11 -50.39
C CYS A 594 -37.07 14.50 -49.99
N VAL A 595 -37.82 13.52 -49.47
CA VAL A 595 -39.15 13.73 -48.87
C VAL A 595 -38.99 14.16 -47.42
N MET A 596 -39.73 15.19 -46.97
CA MET A 596 -39.60 15.78 -45.64
C MET A 596 -39.74 14.70 -44.55
N GLY A 597 -38.78 14.64 -43.61
CA GLY A 597 -38.76 13.64 -42.54
C GLY A 597 -38.36 12.22 -42.97
N ALA A 598 -38.09 11.96 -44.25
CA ALA A 598 -37.48 10.69 -44.68
C ALA A 598 -36.07 10.54 -44.09
N THR A 599 -35.66 9.29 -43.84
CA THR A 599 -34.35 8.96 -43.28
C THR A 599 -33.51 8.11 -44.24
N ARG A 600 -32.19 8.24 -44.16
CA ARG A 600 -31.23 7.35 -44.84
C ARG A 600 -30.01 7.08 -43.98
N ALA A 601 -29.38 5.93 -44.19
CA ALA A 601 -28.06 5.65 -43.63
C ALA A 601 -27.01 6.62 -44.20
N CYS A 602 -26.04 6.99 -43.38
CA CYS A 602 -24.89 7.82 -43.71
C CYS A 602 -23.65 7.32 -42.96
N THR A 603 -22.46 7.76 -43.37
CA THR A 603 -21.20 7.46 -42.67
C THR A 603 -20.34 8.71 -42.53
N VAL A 604 -19.55 8.75 -41.45
CA VAL A 604 -18.48 9.74 -41.21
C VAL A 604 -17.32 8.99 -40.56
N GLY A 605 -16.10 9.07 -41.12
CA GLY A 605 -15.02 8.14 -40.72
C GLY A 605 -15.45 6.68 -40.92
N ALA A 606 -15.17 5.82 -39.94
CA ALA A 606 -15.71 4.45 -39.90
C ALA A 606 -17.10 4.35 -39.23
N CYS A 607 -17.67 5.46 -38.76
CA CYS A 607 -18.94 5.49 -38.06
C CYS A 607 -20.14 5.46 -39.00
N SER A 608 -21.20 4.76 -38.59
CA SER A 608 -22.50 4.72 -39.28
C SER A 608 -23.53 5.52 -38.50
N GLY A 609 -24.38 6.26 -39.20
CA GLY A 609 -25.44 7.08 -38.61
C GLY A 609 -26.64 7.22 -39.52
N THR A 610 -27.55 8.14 -39.16
CA THR A 610 -28.75 8.48 -39.94
C THR A 610 -28.77 9.96 -40.33
N GLN A 611 -29.04 10.24 -41.59
CA GLN A 611 -29.47 11.57 -42.05
C GLN A 611 -30.98 11.59 -42.14
N THR A 612 -31.58 12.68 -41.63
CA THR A 612 -33.00 13.00 -41.81
C THR A 612 -33.13 14.13 -42.82
N CYS A 613 -34.18 14.07 -43.64
CA CYS A 613 -34.55 15.14 -44.55
C CYS A 613 -35.21 16.30 -43.79
N ASP A 614 -34.66 17.51 -43.92
CA ASP A 614 -35.09 18.70 -43.19
C ASP A 614 -36.34 19.39 -43.79
N SER A 615 -36.80 20.47 -43.16
CA SER A 615 -37.95 21.28 -43.60
C SER A 615 -37.68 22.14 -44.84
N THR A 616 -36.51 22.02 -45.46
CA THR A 616 -36.18 22.56 -46.79
C THR A 616 -36.05 21.45 -47.84
N CYS A 617 -36.34 20.20 -47.46
CA CYS A 617 -36.19 18.99 -48.24
C CYS A 617 -34.76 18.75 -48.74
N ASN A 618 -33.79 19.08 -47.87
CA ASN A 618 -32.39 18.72 -48.00
C ASN A 618 -31.99 17.69 -46.94
N TRP A 619 -30.94 16.91 -47.21
CA TRP A 619 -30.39 15.98 -46.23
C TRP A 619 -29.55 16.73 -45.20
N GLY A 620 -29.91 16.64 -43.93
CA GLY A 620 -29.15 17.24 -42.83
C GLY A 620 -27.78 16.57 -42.59
N ALA A 621 -27.10 17.00 -41.52
CA ALA A 621 -25.88 16.36 -41.05
C ALA A 621 -26.11 14.87 -40.68
N CYS A 622 -25.05 14.06 -40.74
CA CYS A 622 -25.12 12.66 -40.32
C CYS A 622 -25.18 12.58 -38.79
N ASN A 623 -26.34 12.20 -38.24
CA ASN A 623 -26.48 11.96 -36.81
C ASN A 623 -25.93 10.57 -36.47
N LEU A 624 -24.83 10.52 -35.71
CA LEU A 624 -24.16 9.30 -35.29
C LEU A 624 -24.78 8.69 -34.00
N GLY A 625 -25.67 9.40 -33.32
CA GLY A 625 -26.19 9.05 -32.00
C GLY A 625 -25.73 10.01 -30.90
N PRO A 626 -26.04 9.73 -29.62
CA PRO A 626 -25.39 10.38 -28.49
C PRO A 626 -23.92 9.94 -28.37
N ALA A 627 -23.10 10.76 -27.71
CA ALA A 627 -21.74 10.40 -27.34
C ALA A 627 -21.71 9.13 -26.45
N PRO A 628 -20.59 8.37 -26.43
CA PRO A 628 -20.39 7.27 -25.48
C PRO A 628 -20.52 7.76 -24.02
N ALA A 629 -20.89 6.87 -23.10
CA ALA A 629 -20.91 7.22 -21.68
C ALA A 629 -19.52 7.60 -21.14
N ASN A 630 -18.46 7.08 -21.78
CA ASN A 630 -17.06 7.25 -21.42
C ASN A 630 -16.28 8.20 -22.35
N ASP A 631 -16.99 9.12 -22.99
CA ASP A 631 -16.49 10.34 -23.64
C ASP A 631 -15.53 11.06 -22.67
N THR A 632 -16.08 11.62 -21.58
CA THR A 632 -15.33 12.37 -20.57
C THR A 632 -14.60 11.49 -19.53
N CYS A 633 -13.55 12.03 -18.91
CA CYS A 633 -12.84 11.44 -17.75
C CYS A 633 -13.77 10.95 -16.63
N ALA A 634 -14.82 11.72 -16.30
CA ALA A 634 -15.75 11.40 -15.23
C ALA A 634 -16.71 10.23 -15.58
N GLY A 635 -16.82 9.90 -16.86
CA GLY A 635 -17.56 8.74 -17.37
C GLY A 635 -16.69 7.52 -17.68
N ALA A 636 -15.38 7.58 -17.38
CA ALA A 636 -14.41 6.55 -17.73
C ALA A 636 -14.88 5.15 -17.32
N THR A 637 -15.01 4.24 -18.29
CA THR A 637 -15.52 2.89 -18.04
C THR A 637 -14.42 2.01 -17.43
N VAL A 638 -14.77 1.23 -16.40
CA VAL A 638 -13.84 0.29 -15.77
C VAL A 638 -13.44 -0.80 -16.76
N LEU A 639 -12.13 -1.01 -16.95
CA LEU A 639 -11.58 -2.08 -17.78
C LEU A 639 -11.68 -3.44 -17.06
N PRO A 640 -12.44 -4.43 -17.60
CA PRO A 640 -12.50 -5.77 -17.04
C PRO A 640 -11.20 -6.56 -17.32
N PRO A 641 -10.59 -7.21 -16.32
CA PRO A 641 -9.32 -7.92 -16.50
C PRO A 641 -9.36 -8.97 -17.61
N GLY A 642 -8.36 -8.94 -18.51
CA GLY A 642 -8.08 -10.03 -19.45
C GLY A 642 -9.11 -10.25 -20.57
N THR A 643 -10.11 -9.38 -20.71
CA THR A 643 -11.15 -9.52 -21.76
C THR A 643 -11.12 -8.36 -22.75
N PRO A 644 -11.03 -8.61 -24.07
CA PRO A 644 -11.07 -7.56 -25.09
C PRO A 644 -12.37 -6.76 -25.07
N VAL A 645 -12.26 -5.46 -24.77
CA VAL A 645 -13.39 -4.53 -24.82
C VAL A 645 -13.64 -4.12 -26.27
N ARG A 646 -14.92 -3.99 -26.64
CA ARG A 646 -15.34 -3.42 -27.93
C ARG A 646 -15.93 -2.04 -27.69
N GLY A 647 -15.16 -1.01 -28.02
CA GLY A 647 -15.53 0.38 -27.85
C GLY A 647 -15.83 1.08 -29.18
N SER A 648 -16.11 2.38 -29.10
CA SER A 648 -16.39 3.22 -30.26
C SER A 648 -16.19 4.70 -29.92
N THR A 649 -15.34 5.40 -30.67
CA THR A 649 -15.21 6.88 -30.63
C THR A 649 -16.24 7.59 -31.52
N CYS A 650 -17.22 6.87 -32.07
CA CYS A 650 -18.32 7.47 -32.82
C CYS A 650 -19.21 8.34 -31.92
N ALA A 651 -19.49 9.56 -32.40
CA ALA A 651 -20.24 10.61 -31.69
C ALA A 651 -19.56 11.16 -30.42
N ALA A 652 -18.33 10.73 -30.11
CA ALA A 652 -17.53 11.32 -29.05
C ALA A 652 -17.05 12.75 -29.40
N ASN A 653 -16.76 13.53 -28.37
CA ASN A 653 -15.99 14.75 -28.46
C ASN A 653 -14.50 14.45 -28.66
N SER A 654 -13.72 15.51 -28.83
CA SER A 654 -12.27 15.48 -28.66
C SER A 654 -11.97 16.31 -27.42
N ASP A 655 -11.92 15.63 -26.28
CA ASP A 655 -11.71 16.21 -24.94
C ASP A 655 -10.22 16.23 -24.57
N TYR A 656 -9.41 15.36 -25.19
CA TYR A 656 -7.95 15.35 -25.09
C TYR A 656 -7.27 15.69 -26.43
N ASN A 657 -5.95 15.72 -26.43
CA ASN A 657 -5.13 15.83 -27.64
C ASN A 657 -3.91 14.90 -27.48
N PRO A 658 -3.53 14.12 -28.51
CA PRO A 658 -2.40 13.20 -28.43
C PRO A 658 -1.13 13.85 -27.88
N PRO A 659 -0.45 13.24 -26.88
CA PRO A 659 0.79 13.77 -26.34
C PRO A 659 1.89 13.90 -27.41
N ALA A 660 2.53 15.07 -27.48
CA ALA A 660 3.54 15.38 -28.50
C ALA A 660 4.77 14.44 -28.48
N ALA A 661 5.01 13.75 -27.36
CA ALA A 661 6.04 12.71 -27.24
C ALA A 661 5.71 11.44 -28.04
N CYS A 662 4.44 11.17 -28.32
CA CYS A 662 3.95 9.95 -28.95
C CYS A 662 3.23 10.16 -30.29
N VAL A 663 2.98 11.41 -30.70
CA VAL A 663 2.63 11.72 -32.09
C VAL A 663 3.37 12.97 -32.56
N ALA A 664 4.46 12.76 -33.29
CA ALA A 664 5.32 13.84 -33.79
C ALA A 664 4.66 14.77 -34.84
N ALA A 665 3.43 14.47 -35.26
CA ALA A 665 2.71 15.20 -36.31
C ALA A 665 1.16 15.25 -36.15
N ALA A 666 0.62 14.99 -34.95
CA ALA A 666 -0.82 15.17 -34.69
C ALA A 666 -1.19 16.65 -34.88
N THR A 667 -1.89 16.96 -35.98
CA THR A 667 -2.14 18.33 -36.44
C THR A 667 -3.62 18.73 -36.39
N SER A 668 -4.49 17.86 -35.90
CA SER A 668 -5.89 18.14 -35.59
C SER A 668 -6.43 17.11 -34.59
N PRO A 669 -7.09 17.52 -33.49
CA PRO A 669 -7.65 16.61 -32.49
C PRO A 669 -8.69 15.64 -33.09
N ALA A 670 -8.80 14.44 -32.54
CA ALA A 670 -9.70 13.38 -32.99
C ALA A 670 -10.68 12.95 -31.88
N PRO A 671 -11.85 12.39 -32.24
CA PRO A 671 -12.77 11.86 -31.25
C PRO A 671 -12.15 10.75 -30.40
N ASP A 672 -12.20 10.89 -29.07
CA ASP A 672 -11.52 10.06 -28.09
C ASP A 672 -12.50 9.42 -27.09
N VAL A 673 -12.05 8.43 -26.30
CA VAL A 673 -12.80 7.93 -25.13
C VAL A 673 -11.85 7.45 -24.02
N THR A 674 -12.31 7.56 -22.78
CA THR A 674 -11.56 7.22 -21.56
C THR A 674 -11.98 5.86 -20.98
N TYR A 675 -11.03 5.08 -20.48
CA TYR A 675 -11.23 3.94 -19.58
C TYR A 675 -10.43 4.11 -18.30
N VAL A 676 -10.81 3.39 -17.24
CA VAL A 676 -10.08 3.37 -15.96
C VAL A 676 -9.74 1.94 -15.54
N VAL A 677 -8.55 1.74 -15.00
CA VAL A 677 -8.10 0.46 -14.40
C VAL A 677 -7.53 0.73 -13.01
N ARG A 678 -7.74 -0.19 -12.07
CA ARG A 678 -7.06 -0.17 -10.77
C ARG A 678 -6.01 -1.27 -10.75
N ILE A 679 -4.75 -0.88 -10.55
CA ILE A 679 -3.62 -1.77 -10.35
C ILE A 679 -3.45 -1.92 -8.83
N THR A 680 -3.59 -3.14 -8.31
CA THR A 680 -3.55 -3.39 -6.86
C THR A 680 -2.15 -3.70 -6.32
N THR A 681 -1.25 -4.11 -7.19
CA THR A 681 0.15 -4.48 -6.92
C THR A 681 0.98 -4.12 -8.14
N CYS A 682 2.27 -3.82 -7.96
CA CYS A 682 3.22 -3.60 -9.06
C CYS A 682 3.03 -4.66 -10.18
N SER A 683 2.66 -4.21 -11.38
CA SER A 683 2.18 -5.09 -12.46
C SER A 683 2.77 -4.73 -13.82
N ASN A 684 3.14 -5.75 -14.58
CA ASN A 684 3.38 -5.65 -16.01
C ASN A 684 2.04 -5.57 -16.73
N VAL A 685 1.82 -4.49 -17.48
CA VAL A 685 0.60 -4.25 -18.25
C VAL A 685 0.89 -4.19 -19.74
N VAL A 686 -0.04 -4.74 -20.53
CA VAL A 686 -0.12 -4.54 -21.98
C VAL A 686 -1.52 -4.07 -22.32
N PHE A 687 -1.61 -2.88 -22.92
CA PHE A 687 -2.84 -2.35 -23.50
C PHE A 687 -2.61 -2.14 -24.99
N ASP A 688 -3.48 -2.67 -25.84
CA ASP A 688 -3.36 -2.47 -27.28
C ASP A 688 -4.71 -2.45 -27.99
N THR A 689 -4.73 -1.85 -29.19
CA THR A 689 -5.94 -1.75 -30.02
C THR A 689 -5.95 -2.77 -31.18
N ASP A 690 -5.14 -3.84 -31.08
CA ASP A 690 -4.90 -4.78 -32.19
C ASP A 690 -6.20 -5.47 -32.65
N GLY A 691 -6.42 -5.49 -33.97
CA GLY A 691 -7.70 -5.82 -34.60
C GLY A 691 -8.63 -4.63 -34.87
N THR A 692 -8.26 -3.40 -34.49
CA THR A 692 -8.88 -2.16 -34.97
C THR A 692 -8.46 -1.87 -36.42
N THR A 693 -9.32 -1.20 -37.21
CA THR A 693 -9.14 -1.02 -38.66
C THR A 693 -8.83 0.42 -39.08
N TRP A 694 -8.40 1.25 -38.14
CA TRP A 694 -8.07 2.67 -38.34
C TRP A 694 -6.93 3.06 -37.39
N ASP A 695 -6.28 4.16 -37.72
CA ASP A 695 -5.05 4.69 -37.10
C ASP A 695 -5.33 5.23 -35.68
N THR A 696 -5.02 4.43 -34.66
CA THR A 696 -5.28 4.79 -33.25
C THR A 696 -4.06 5.45 -32.61
N VAL A 697 -4.29 6.16 -31.50
CA VAL A 697 -3.26 6.52 -30.53
C VAL A 697 -3.74 6.09 -29.15
N LEU A 698 -2.83 5.57 -28.33
CA LEU A 698 -3.11 5.10 -26.97
C LEU A 698 -2.22 5.85 -25.99
N TYR A 699 -2.77 6.27 -24.85
CA TYR A 699 -2.01 6.90 -23.77
C TYR A 699 -2.60 6.62 -22.38
N ILE A 700 -1.73 6.60 -21.37
CA ILE A 700 -2.05 6.27 -19.98
C ILE A 700 -1.68 7.44 -19.07
N TYR A 701 -2.59 7.87 -18.21
CA TYR A 701 -2.33 8.81 -17.11
C TYR A 701 -2.48 8.11 -15.74
N ASN A 702 -1.83 8.65 -14.70
CA ASN A 702 -1.94 8.19 -13.32
C ASN A 702 -2.81 9.15 -12.49
N GLY A 703 -3.74 8.63 -11.68
CA GLY A 703 -4.56 9.38 -10.72
C GLY A 703 -5.68 10.25 -11.31
N ALA A 704 -5.46 10.87 -12.47
CA ALA A 704 -6.43 11.69 -13.19
C ALA A 704 -6.16 11.64 -14.71
N CYS A 705 -7.10 12.11 -15.54
CA CYS A 705 -6.94 12.14 -17.00
C CYS A 705 -6.18 13.39 -17.51
N SER A 706 -5.13 13.84 -16.81
CA SER A 706 -4.41 15.06 -17.16
C SER A 706 -2.96 15.07 -16.64
N GLY A 707 -2.14 15.96 -17.21
CA GLY A 707 -0.70 16.05 -16.93
C GLY A 707 0.14 15.39 -18.01
N THR A 708 1.30 14.85 -17.62
CA THR A 708 2.17 14.05 -18.49
C THR A 708 1.68 12.60 -18.50
N PRO A 709 1.55 11.92 -19.65
CA PRO A 709 1.24 10.50 -19.68
C PRO A 709 2.39 9.67 -19.09
N VAL A 710 2.06 8.59 -18.40
CA VAL A 710 3.03 7.58 -17.91
C VAL A 710 3.66 6.84 -19.09
N ALA A 711 2.84 6.49 -20.07
CA ALA A 711 3.25 5.86 -21.32
C ALA A 711 2.24 6.17 -22.43
N CYS A 712 2.71 6.18 -23.67
CA CYS A 712 1.87 6.39 -24.86
C CYS A 712 2.50 5.77 -26.11
N ASN A 713 1.69 5.52 -27.15
CA ASN A 713 2.12 4.88 -28.40
C ASN A 713 1.15 5.17 -29.55
N ASP A 714 1.65 5.39 -30.77
CA ASP A 714 0.86 5.42 -32.02
C ASP A 714 0.83 4.04 -32.71
N ASP A 715 1.92 3.56 -33.30
CA ASP A 715 2.00 2.31 -34.08
C ASP A 715 2.50 1.09 -33.26
N ILE A 716 1.91 -0.11 -33.46
CA ILE A 716 2.50 -1.40 -33.03
C ILE A 716 3.80 -1.70 -33.81
N GLY A 717 3.91 -1.16 -35.02
CA GLY A 717 5.09 -1.25 -35.86
C GLY A 717 4.77 -1.10 -37.35
N PRO A 718 5.78 -1.20 -38.24
CA PRO A 718 5.64 -0.81 -39.64
C PRO A 718 4.50 -1.53 -40.40
N GLY A 719 3.37 -0.83 -40.57
CA GLY A 719 2.19 -1.32 -41.25
C GLY A 719 1.11 -1.97 -40.37
N ASN A 720 1.20 -1.87 -39.04
CA ASN A 720 0.05 -2.05 -38.14
C ASN A 720 -0.20 -0.75 -37.36
N THR A 721 -1.24 -0.02 -37.77
CA THR A 721 -1.67 1.28 -37.22
C THR A 721 -2.64 1.17 -36.05
N ALA A 722 -2.69 -0.02 -35.42
CA ALA A 722 -3.17 -0.17 -34.05
C ALA A 722 -2.00 0.08 -33.08
N SER A 723 -2.28 0.66 -31.91
CA SER A 723 -1.32 1.05 -30.89
C SER A 723 -1.09 -0.06 -29.86
N ARG A 724 0.11 -0.14 -29.26
CA ARG A 724 0.37 -0.98 -28.09
C ARG A 724 1.28 -0.29 -27.09
N ILE A 725 0.85 -0.22 -25.85
CA ILE A 725 1.70 0.13 -24.71
C ILE A 725 2.03 -1.17 -23.95
N SER A 726 3.30 -1.33 -23.59
CA SER A 726 3.78 -2.40 -22.72
C SER A 726 4.71 -1.78 -21.68
N THR A 727 4.31 -1.76 -20.42
CA THR A 727 5.05 -1.08 -19.33
C THR A 727 4.80 -1.78 -17.99
N THR A 728 5.68 -1.56 -17.02
CA THR A 728 5.35 -1.75 -15.60
C THR A 728 4.47 -0.57 -15.13
N LEU A 729 3.53 -0.83 -14.23
CA LEU A 729 2.81 0.19 -13.45
C LEU A 729 2.81 -0.20 -11.96
N ASP A 730 3.00 0.77 -11.09
CA ASP A 730 2.85 0.62 -9.63
C ASP A 730 1.38 0.41 -9.21
N ALA A 731 1.14 0.18 -7.92
CA ALA A 731 -0.22 0.17 -7.39
C ALA A 731 -0.84 1.57 -7.49
N GLY A 732 -2.05 1.67 -8.05
CA GLY A 732 -2.68 2.95 -8.35
C GLY A 732 -3.94 2.85 -9.23
N THR A 733 -4.50 4.00 -9.58
CA THR A 733 -5.64 4.10 -10.50
C THR A 733 -5.17 4.82 -11.76
N TYR A 734 -5.30 4.16 -12.92
CA TYR A 734 -4.78 4.67 -14.19
C TYR A 734 -5.90 4.84 -15.21
N TYR A 735 -5.79 5.89 -16.02
CA TYR A 735 -6.76 6.24 -17.06
C TYR A 735 -6.15 5.99 -18.43
N ILE A 736 -6.79 5.14 -19.23
CA ILE A 736 -6.38 4.76 -20.58
C ILE A 736 -7.26 5.52 -21.57
N VAL A 737 -6.68 6.38 -22.39
CA VAL A 737 -7.39 7.10 -23.45
C VAL A 737 -7.14 6.40 -24.79
N VAL A 738 -8.22 6.14 -25.53
CA VAL A 738 -8.20 5.64 -26.91
C VAL A 738 -8.60 6.77 -27.84
N ASP A 739 -7.68 7.17 -28.71
CA ASP A 739 -7.74 8.38 -29.54
C ASP A 739 -7.38 8.04 -31.01
N GLY A 740 -7.46 9.01 -31.91
CA GLY A 740 -7.11 8.91 -33.32
C GLY A 740 -5.87 9.73 -33.70
N TYR A 741 -5.06 9.20 -34.62
CA TYR A 741 -3.86 9.89 -35.10
C TYR A 741 -4.14 11.26 -35.75
N GLN A 742 -5.34 11.41 -36.34
CA GLN A 742 -5.85 12.61 -37.01
C GLN A 742 -7.38 12.67 -36.88
N SER A 743 -7.96 13.86 -37.05
CA SER A 743 -9.41 14.14 -36.94
C SER A 743 -10.36 13.34 -37.87
N THR A 744 -9.84 12.51 -38.77
CA THR A 744 -10.61 11.56 -39.61
C THR A 744 -10.59 10.12 -39.11
N ASN A 745 -9.79 9.83 -38.09
CA ASN A 745 -9.42 8.48 -37.67
C ASN A 745 -10.17 8.17 -36.37
N PHE A 746 -11.43 7.78 -36.52
CA PHE A 746 -12.32 7.44 -35.43
C PHE A 746 -13.36 6.42 -35.87
N GLY A 747 -13.87 5.62 -34.93
CA GLY A 747 -14.72 4.49 -35.26
C GLY A 747 -14.92 3.50 -34.12
N PRO A 748 -15.57 2.35 -34.41
CA PRO A 748 -15.52 1.17 -33.56
C PRO A 748 -14.08 0.65 -33.43
N PHE A 749 -13.68 0.25 -32.24
CA PHE A 749 -12.35 -0.30 -31.95
C PHE A 749 -12.43 -1.53 -31.05
N VAL A 750 -11.31 -2.26 -30.97
CA VAL A 750 -11.05 -3.26 -29.92
C VAL A 750 -9.99 -2.66 -29.00
N LEU A 751 -10.15 -2.83 -27.69
CA LEU A 751 -9.11 -2.54 -26.69
C LEU A 751 -8.83 -3.84 -25.92
N ASN A 752 -7.68 -4.43 -26.19
CA ASN A 752 -7.16 -5.59 -25.50
C ASN A 752 -6.42 -5.12 -24.23
N SER A 753 -6.60 -5.84 -23.13
CA SER A 753 -5.88 -5.59 -21.87
C SER A 753 -5.32 -6.87 -21.29
N SER A 754 -4.06 -6.80 -20.86
CA SER A 754 -3.40 -7.79 -20.02
C SER A 754 -2.78 -7.05 -18.84
N VAL A 755 -3.10 -7.50 -17.63
CA VAL A 755 -2.51 -7.02 -16.38
C VAL A 755 -2.03 -8.26 -15.65
N ARG A 756 -0.75 -8.28 -15.31
CA ARG A 756 -0.09 -9.41 -14.64
C ARG A 756 0.84 -8.86 -13.57
N PRO A 757 0.79 -9.32 -12.31
CA PRO A 757 1.74 -8.89 -11.28
C PRO A 757 3.20 -9.10 -11.71
N VAL A 758 4.12 -8.27 -11.21
CA VAL A 758 5.55 -8.52 -11.37
C VAL A 758 5.94 -9.70 -10.47
N GLY A 759 6.62 -10.70 -11.04
CA GLY A 759 6.91 -11.98 -10.37
C GLY A 759 5.96 -13.11 -10.76
N ASP A 760 5.01 -12.90 -11.67
CA ASP A 760 4.13 -13.95 -12.20
C ASP A 760 4.81 -14.82 -13.27
N GLU A 761 5.99 -14.41 -13.75
CA GLU A 761 6.82 -15.19 -14.66
C GLU A 761 8.28 -15.09 -14.23
N CYS A 762 9.07 -16.15 -14.41
CA CYS A 762 10.50 -16.12 -14.05
C CYS A 762 11.28 -14.99 -14.77
N ALA A 763 10.81 -14.56 -15.94
CA ALA A 763 11.38 -13.44 -16.69
C ALA A 763 11.15 -12.06 -16.04
N ASP A 764 10.13 -11.91 -15.18
CA ASP A 764 9.85 -10.70 -14.41
C ASP A 764 10.01 -10.87 -12.88
N ALA A 765 10.61 -12.00 -12.44
CA ALA A 765 10.92 -12.36 -11.05
C ALA A 765 11.40 -11.19 -10.17
N ILE A 766 10.77 -10.98 -9.02
CA ILE A 766 10.98 -9.85 -8.10
C ILE A 766 12.43 -9.85 -7.57
N PRO A 767 13.20 -8.75 -7.71
CA PRO A 767 14.56 -8.68 -7.17
C PRO A 767 14.55 -8.60 -5.64
N LEU A 768 15.36 -9.44 -5.00
CA LEU A 768 15.66 -9.40 -3.57
C LEU A 768 17.13 -9.02 -3.36
N THR A 769 17.35 -7.94 -2.61
CA THR A 769 18.64 -7.63 -2.01
C THR A 769 18.77 -8.44 -0.72
N LEU A 770 19.78 -9.29 -0.62
CA LEU A 770 20.02 -10.06 0.60
C LEU A 770 20.77 -9.21 1.64
N SER A 771 20.28 -9.26 2.88
CA SER A 771 20.88 -8.67 4.07
C SER A 771 21.95 -9.59 4.67
N ALA A 772 22.92 -9.06 5.42
CA ALA A 772 23.78 -9.88 6.28
C ALA A 772 22.94 -10.48 7.44
N GLY A 773 22.31 -11.64 7.21
CA GLY A 773 21.34 -12.28 8.10
C GLY A 773 20.11 -12.77 7.35
N ARG A 774 18.98 -12.97 8.06
CA ARG A 774 17.71 -13.36 7.44
C ARG A 774 17.07 -12.20 6.68
N THR A 775 16.92 -12.36 5.37
CA THR A 775 15.99 -11.57 4.56
C THR A 775 14.61 -12.24 4.60
N THR A 776 13.61 -11.54 5.14
CA THR A 776 12.21 -12.01 5.18
C THR A 776 11.34 -11.17 4.27
N VAL A 777 10.47 -11.82 3.50
CA VAL A 777 9.51 -11.21 2.57
C VAL A 777 8.14 -11.81 2.82
N THR A 778 7.11 -10.99 2.99
CA THR A 778 5.72 -11.43 3.03
C THR A 778 5.04 -11.17 1.70
N GLY A 779 4.12 -12.04 1.31
CA GLY A 779 3.45 -11.95 0.01
C GLY A 779 2.18 -12.79 -0.05
N SER A 780 1.58 -12.86 -1.23
CA SER A 780 0.41 -13.69 -1.50
C SER A 780 0.47 -14.27 -2.90
N THR A 781 0.10 -15.54 -3.08
CA THR A 781 -0.10 -16.14 -4.42
C THR A 781 -1.49 -15.80 -4.99
N ALA A 782 -2.31 -15.03 -4.26
CA ALA A 782 -3.59 -14.52 -4.77
C ALA A 782 -3.37 -13.49 -5.89
N GLY A 783 -4.10 -13.65 -7.00
CA GLY A 783 -3.97 -12.81 -8.20
C GLY A 783 -3.03 -13.37 -9.27
N TYR A 784 -1.99 -14.10 -8.86
CA TYR A 784 -0.98 -14.71 -9.72
C TYR A 784 -1.51 -15.90 -10.55
N THR A 785 -0.83 -16.31 -11.61
CA THR A 785 -1.19 -17.41 -12.52
C THR A 785 -0.16 -18.54 -12.52
N PRO A 786 -0.52 -19.79 -12.89
CA PRO A 786 0.43 -20.91 -12.84
C PRO A 786 1.53 -20.80 -13.89
N SER A 787 2.79 -20.67 -13.46
CA SER A 787 3.94 -20.51 -14.37
C SER A 787 4.32 -21.79 -15.10
N ALA A 788 4.93 -21.63 -16.29
CA ALA A 788 5.47 -22.72 -17.11
C ALA A 788 6.78 -23.33 -16.53
N GLY A 789 6.68 -23.88 -15.32
CA GLY A 789 7.79 -24.39 -14.52
C GLY A 789 7.43 -24.74 -13.07
N SER A 790 6.18 -24.47 -12.66
CA SER A 790 5.56 -24.80 -11.36
C SER A 790 5.86 -26.23 -10.87
N CYS A 791 5.78 -26.40 -9.56
CA CYS A 791 6.01 -27.66 -8.85
C CYS A 791 4.88 -28.70 -9.01
N ASP A 792 3.78 -28.33 -9.67
CA ASP A 792 2.64 -29.06 -10.26
C ASP A 792 2.81 -30.56 -10.61
N SER A 793 4.03 -31.00 -10.88
CA SER A 793 4.42 -32.34 -11.33
C SER A 793 3.98 -33.53 -10.45
N GLY A 794 3.54 -33.29 -9.21
CA GLY A 794 3.01 -34.31 -8.29
C GLY A 794 1.49 -34.30 -8.10
N SER A 795 0.83 -33.14 -8.20
CA SER A 795 -0.57 -32.93 -7.78
C SER A 795 -1.58 -33.07 -8.93
N GLY A 796 -1.22 -32.57 -10.13
CA GLY A 796 -2.11 -32.52 -11.29
C GLY A 796 -3.16 -31.41 -11.24
N THR A 797 -2.96 -30.39 -10.41
CA THR A 797 -3.87 -29.23 -10.22
C THR A 797 -3.06 -27.93 -10.19
N PRO A 798 -3.06 -27.13 -11.29
CA PRO A 798 -2.25 -25.93 -11.39
C PRO A 798 -2.44 -24.95 -10.23
N SER A 799 -1.38 -24.77 -9.46
CA SER A 799 -1.25 -23.83 -8.36
C SER A 799 -0.76 -22.46 -8.83
N ARG A 800 -0.98 -21.42 -8.03
CA ARG A 800 -0.53 -20.05 -8.34
C ARG A 800 0.83 -19.83 -7.69
N ASP A 801 1.79 -19.34 -8.44
CA ASP A 801 3.17 -19.22 -7.99
C ASP A 801 3.73 -17.80 -8.13
N VAL A 802 4.81 -17.50 -7.37
CA VAL A 802 5.50 -16.19 -7.40
C VAL A 802 7.01 -16.41 -7.47
N TRP A 803 7.62 -15.71 -8.43
CA TRP A 803 9.06 -15.73 -8.69
C TRP A 803 9.78 -14.57 -8.01
N TYR A 804 10.86 -14.92 -7.31
CA TYR A 804 11.86 -13.99 -6.79
C TYR A 804 13.23 -14.29 -7.41
N ARG A 805 14.13 -13.30 -7.43
CA ARG A 805 15.52 -13.47 -7.86
C ARG A 805 16.49 -12.79 -6.89
N PHE A 806 17.62 -13.43 -6.60
CA PHE A 806 18.72 -12.86 -5.79
C PHE A 806 20.07 -13.15 -6.44
N THR A 807 21.13 -12.43 -6.05
CA THR A 807 22.48 -12.64 -6.57
C THR A 807 23.48 -12.80 -5.43
N LEU A 808 24.32 -13.84 -5.51
CA LEU A 808 25.43 -14.10 -4.58
C LEU A 808 26.74 -13.59 -5.18
N ALA A 809 27.53 -12.86 -4.40
CA ALA A 809 28.85 -12.38 -4.81
C ALA A 809 29.93 -13.49 -4.76
N GLN A 810 29.74 -14.49 -3.91
CA GLN A 810 30.69 -15.58 -3.63
C GLN A 810 29.95 -16.93 -3.47
N ARG A 811 30.63 -17.97 -2.96
CA ARG A 811 30.00 -19.25 -2.67
C ARG A 811 29.42 -19.26 -1.25
N GLU A 812 28.14 -19.57 -1.14
CA GLU A 812 27.38 -19.46 0.10
C GLU A 812 26.39 -20.62 0.28
N LEU A 813 26.19 -21.06 1.51
CA LEU A 813 25.07 -21.89 1.93
C LEU A 813 23.84 -20.99 2.00
N VAL A 814 22.86 -21.23 1.14
CA VAL A 814 21.56 -20.55 1.18
C VAL A 814 20.51 -21.50 1.74
N PHE A 815 19.78 -21.03 2.74
CA PHE A 815 18.64 -21.68 3.38
C PHE A 815 17.39 -20.85 3.11
N VAL A 816 16.63 -21.27 2.11
CA VAL A 816 15.33 -20.70 1.76
C VAL A 816 14.26 -21.49 2.49
N ASN A 817 13.29 -20.84 3.14
CA ASN A 817 12.15 -21.53 3.77
C ASN A 817 10.86 -20.71 3.72
N THR A 818 9.71 -21.37 3.82
CA THR A 818 8.37 -20.74 3.83
C THR A 818 7.71 -20.73 5.22
N PHE A 819 8.48 -20.90 6.29
CA PHE A 819 7.94 -21.02 7.65
C PHE A 819 7.18 -19.76 8.08
N GLY A 820 5.95 -19.97 8.56
CA GLY A 820 4.98 -18.91 8.89
C GLY A 820 3.88 -18.71 7.83
N SER A 821 3.97 -19.34 6.66
CA SER A 821 2.96 -19.27 5.61
C SER A 821 1.61 -19.88 6.01
N ALA A 822 0.51 -19.26 5.57
CA ALA A 822 -0.85 -19.60 6.01
C ALA A 822 -1.51 -20.76 5.23
N PHE A 823 -0.80 -21.35 4.26
CA PHE A 823 -1.26 -22.44 3.40
C PHE A 823 -0.13 -23.43 3.12
N ASP A 824 -0.50 -24.57 2.56
CA ASP A 824 0.38 -25.67 2.16
C ASP A 824 1.26 -25.25 0.97
N THR A 825 2.53 -24.89 1.23
CA THR A 825 3.43 -24.37 0.19
C THR A 825 4.08 -25.47 -0.62
N GLN A 826 4.64 -25.11 -1.78
CA GLN A 826 5.74 -25.83 -2.40
C GLN A 826 6.87 -24.83 -2.70
N LEU A 827 8.11 -25.28 -2.62
CA LEU A 827 9.29 -24.42 -2.80
C LEU A 827 10.25 -24.99 -3.84
N ALA A 828 10.76 -24.13 -4.72
CA ALA A 828 11.87 -24.47 -5.64
C ALA A 828 12.93 -23.37 -5.73
N LEU A 829 14.15 -23.78 -6.07
CA LEU A 829 15.33 -22.93 -6.20
C LEU A 829 16.10 -23.29 -7.48
N LEU A 830 16.21 -22.33 -8.40
CA LEU A 830 16.69 -22.53 -9.77
C LEU A 830 17.86 -21.59 -10.11
N ALA A 831 18.76 -22.04 -10.99
CA ALA A 831 19.88 -21.22 -11.52
C ALA A 831 19.50 -20.46 -12.81
N GLY A 832 18.21 -20.27 -13.08
CA GLY A 832 17.69 -19.58 -14.28
C GLY A 832 16.41 -20.20 -14.86
N CYS A 833 15.65 -19.39 -15.59
CA CYS A 833 14.30 -19.65 -16.12
C CYS A 833 14.19 -20.71 -17.23
N GLY A 834 15.17 -21.61 -17.37
CA GLY A 834 15.27 -22.56 -18.49
C GLY A 834 15.09 -24.03 -18.11
N GLY A 835 14.69 -24.34 -16.87
CA GLY A 835 14.59 -25.70 -16.37
C GLY A 835 13.29 -25.97 -15.61
N VAL A 836 12.81 -27.21 -15.70
CA VAL A 836 11.85 -27.75 -14.72
C VAL A 836 12.55 -27.76 -13.36
N ALA A 837 11.85 -27.34 -12.30
CA ALA A 837 12.35 -27.36 -10.93
C ALA A 837 12.92 -28.76 -10.57
N PRO A 838 14.24 -28.93 -10.38
CA PRO A 838 14.85 -30.27 -10.31
C PRO A 838 14.52 -31.06 -9.04
N ALA A 839 14.10 -30.34 -7.99
CA ALA A 839 13.63 -30.87 -6.72
C ALA A 839 12.78 -29.78 -6.07
N CYS A 840 11.50 -29.76 -6.40
CA CYS A 840 10.49 -29.14 -5.54
C CYS A 840 10.52 -29.87 -4.19
N VAL A 841 10.54 -29.10 -3.11
CA VAL A 841 10.40 -29.64 -1.76
C VAL A 841 8.99 -29.33 -1.27
N ASP A 842 8.49 -30.24 -0.44
CA ASP A 842 7.12 -30.41 -0.01
C ASP A 842 7.13 -31.10 1.37
N ASP A 843 6.19 -30.74 2.26
CA ASP A 843 5.98 -31.31 3.61
C ASP A 843 7.25 -31.30 4.52
N THR A 844 8.17 -30.34 4.34
CA THR A 844 9.45 -30.30 5.08
C THR A 844 9.25 -30.16 6.59
N CYS A 845 10.14 -30.74 7.40
CA CYS A 845 10.03 -30.80 8.86
C CYS A 845 8.76 -31.52 9.39
N GLY A 846 7.91 -32.09 8.52
CA GLY A 846 6.57 -32.57 8.88
C GLY A 846 5.57 -31.44 9.11
N LEU A 847 5.76 -30.32 8.40
CA LEU A 847 4.92 -29.13 8.39
C LEU A 847 4.49 -28.81 6.96
N GLN A 848 3.37 -28.11 6.80
CA GLN A 848 2.82 -27.60 5.53
C GLN A 848 3.63 -26.41 4.96
N GLN A 849 4.93 -26.34 5.29
CA GLN A 849 5.85 -25.27 4.95
C GLN A 849 7.27 -25.84 4.77
N ASP A 850 7.98 -25.35 3.77
CA ASP A 850 9.18 -25.99 3.26
C ASP A 850 10.48 -25.34 3.66
N HIS A 851 11.58 -26.10 3.50
CA HIS A 851 12.90 -25.52 3.35
C HIS A 851 13.75 -26.17 2.26
N ILE A 852 14.60 -25.35 1.65
CA ILE A 852 15.67 -25.73 0.73
C ILE A 852 16.98 -25.18 1.29
N VAL A 853 17.88 -26.07 1.74
CA VAL A 853 19.29 -25.73 1.92
C VAL A 853 20.10 -26.17 0.70
N ARG A 854 20.86 -25.26 0.11
CA ARG A 854 21.80 -25.53 -1.00
C ARG A 854 23.05 -24.68 -0.83
N ASN A 855 24.20 -25.30 -1.09
CA ASN A 855 25.46 -24.62 -1.27
C ASN A 855 25.55 -24.17 -2.75
N LEU A 856 25.56 -22.85 -2.96
CA LEU A 856 25.47 -22.19 -4.25
C LEU A 856 26.74 -21.39 -4.54
N ALA A 857 27.15 -21.31 -5.81
CA ALA A 857 28.31 -20.51 -6.21
C ALA A 857 27.91 -19.04 -6.44
N ALA A 858 28.89 -18.16 -6.71
CA ALA A 858 28.60 -16.79 -7.15
C ALA A 858 27.74 -16.79 -8.43
N GLY A 859 26.68 -15.98 -8.45
CA GLY A 859 25.71 -15.93 -9.55
C GLY A 859 24.30 -15.56 -9.12
N THR A 860 23.40 -15.43 -10.09
CA THR A 860 21.99 -15.10 -9.88
C THR A 860 21.13 -16.36 -9.83
N TYR A 861 20.26 -16.44 -8.83
CA TYR A 861 19.35 -17.55 -8.56
C TYR A 861 17.92 -17.06 -8.42
N TYR A 862 16.98 -17.98 -8.63
CA TYR A 862 15.54 -17.72 -8.69
C TYR A 862 14.84 -18.63 -7.69
N VAL A 863 14.01 -18.05 -6.83
CA VAL A 863 13.12 -18.77 -5.92
C VAL A 863 11.72 -18.79 -6.52
N LEU A 864 11.07 -19.94 -6.46
CA LEU A 864 9.65 -20.08 -6.77
C LEU A 864 8.89 -20.45 -5.50
N VAL A 865 7.94 -19.62 -5.10
CA VAL A 865 6.99 -19.91 -4.02
C VAL A 865 5.67 -20.31 -4.67
N ASP A 866 5.25 -21.55 -4.42
CA ASP A 866 4.11 -22.22 -5.06
C ASP A 866 3.22 -22.85 -3.96
N GLY A 867 2.15 -23.58 -4.29
CA GLY A 867 1.21 -24.16 -3.33
C GLY A 867 0.79 -25.60 -3.63
N TYR A 868 0.89 -26.50 -2.64
CA TYR A 868 0.55 -27.90 -2.83
C TYR A 868 -0.92 -28.08 -3.26
N GLY A 869 -1.15 -28.89 -4.29
CA GLY A 869 -2.51 -29.30 -4.67
C GLY A 869 -3.45 -28.17 -5.11
N GLY A 870 -2.91 -27.04 -5.60
CA GLY A 870 -3.69 -25.85 -5.94
C GLY A 870 -3.98 -24.93 -4.75
N ALA A 871 -3.33 -25.14 -3.60
CA ALA A 871 -3.36 -24.20 -2.50
C ALA A 871 -2.84 -22.81 -2.92
N SER A 872 -3.39 -21.76 -2.33
CA SER A 872 -2.95 -20.38 -2.55
C SER A 872 -3.42 -19.49 -1.40
N GLY A 873 -2.70 -18.38 -1.18
CA GLY A 873 -2.93 -17.49 -0.05
C GLY A 873 -1.67 -16.73 0.34
N ASN A 874 -1.62 -16.25 1.58
CA ASN A 874 -0.52 -15.44 2.09
C ASN A 874 0.64 -16.31 2.60
N TYR A 875 1.87 -15.95 2.22
CA TYR A 875 3.09 -16.64 2.59
C TYR A 875 4.11 -15.71 3.24
N THR A 876 5.04 -16.33 3.98
CA THR A 876 6.27 -15.72 4.46
C THR A 876 7.43 -16.48 3.84
N LEU A 877 8.25 -15.81 3.03
CA LEU A 877 9.48 -16.33 2.45
C LEU A 877 10.67 -15.81 3.26
N ASN A 878 11.47 -16.71 3.81
CA ASN A 878 12.71 -16.38 4.51
C ASN A 878 13.90 -16.91 3.71
N ILE A 879 14.92 -16.08 3.53
CA ILE A 879 16.21 -16.44 2.96
C ILE A 879 17.29 -16.10 3.98
N GLU A 880 17.99 -17.13 4.46
CA GLU A 880 19.23 -16.99 5.23
C GLU A 880 20.38 -17.45 4.36
N HIS A 881 21.55 -16.81 4.50
CA HIS A 881 22.75 -17.26 3.81
C HIS A 881 24.00 -17.11 4.68
N LEU A 882 24.98 -17.99 4.45
CA LEU A 882 26.27 -17.98 5.12
C LEU A 882 27.40 -18.27 4.12
N PRO A 883 28.53 -17.55 4.17
CA PRO A 883 29.66 -17.81 3.28
C PRO A 883 30.32 -19.16 3.61
N VAL A 884 30.93 -19.78 2.60
CA VAL A 884 31.50 -21.13 2.69
C VAL A 884 32.97 -21.09 2.26
N GLY A 885 33.80 -21.76 3.06
CA GLY A 885 35.23 -21.95 2.79
C GLY A 885 35.51 -22.55 1.40
N SER A 886 36.72 -22.25 0.92
CA SER A 886 37.02 -22.17 -0.52
C SER A 886 36.68 -23.36 -1.41
N ASP A 887 36.73 -24.60 -0.90
CA ASP A 887 36.52 -25.83 -1.69
C ASP A 887 35.05 -26.10 -1.98
N GLY A 888 34.16 -25.50 -1.18
CA GLY A 888 32.75 -25.46 -1.50
C GLY A 888 32.01 -26.79 -1.46
N THR A 889 32.29 -27.65 -0.47
CA THR A 889 31.41 -28.77 -0.10
C THR A 889 31.29 -28.86 1.43
N PRO A 890 30.45 -28.02 2.06
CA PRO A 890 30.35 -27.96 3.51
C PRO A 890 29.66 -29.21 4.07
N THR A 891 30.06 -29.64 5.27
CA THR A 891 29.64 -30.93 5.85
C THR A 891 28.53 -30.78 6.89
N VAL A 892 27.50 -31.64 6.83
CA VAL A 892 26.37 -31.60 7.78
C VAL A 892 26.78 -32.15 9.15
N LEU A 893 26.52 -31.40 10.22
CA LEU A 893 26.69 -31.87 11.60
C LEU A 893 25.52 -32.73 12.07
N THR A 894 25.81 -33.90 12.63
CA THR A 894 24.84 -34.74 13.35
C THR A 894 24.49 -34.17 14.73
N PRO A 895 23.26 -34.35 15.25
CA PRO A 895 22.91 -33.97 16.63
C PRO A 895 23.74 -34.70 17.68
N GLY A 896 23.94 -34.06 18.84
CA GLY A 896 24.73 -34.59 19.96
C GLY A 896 26.24 -34.59 19.72
N LEU A 897 26.98 -35.23 20.63
CA LEU A 897 28.44 -35.30 20.60
C LEU A 897 28.95 -36.25 19.51
N ALA A 898 29.65 -35.69 18.54
CA ALA A 898 30.37 -36.39 17.49
C ALA A 898 31.83 -35.88 17.36
N THR A 899 32.63 -36.57 16.56
CA THR A 899 34.02 -36.19 16.29
C THR A 899 34.25 -36.11 14.80
N TYR A 900 34.74 -34.96 14.34
CA TYR A 900 35.01 -34.64 12.96
C TYR A 900 36.53 -34.55 12.76
N THR A 901 37.00 -34.81 11.54
CA THR A 901 38.42 -34.84 11.21
C THR A 901 38.58 -34.34 9.78
N GLY A 902 39.31 -33.24 9.63
CA GLY A 902 39.50 -32.55 8.36
C GLY A 902 40.90 -31.95 8.24
N ASN A 903 41.09 -31.09 7.25
CA ASN A 903 42.40 -30.56 6.89
C ASN A 903 42.31 -29.22 6.17
N THR A 904 42.84 -28.17 6.76
CA THR A 904 42.96 -26.84 6.15
C THR A 904 44.16 -26.73 5.17
N MET A 905 45.08 -27.70 5.19
CA MET A 905 46.24 -27.87 4.27
C MET A 905 45.97 -27.82 2.76
N SER A 906 44.73 -28.06 2.33
CA SER A 906 44.39 -28.24 0.90
C SER A 906 43.50 -27.15 0.31
N LEU A 907 43.09 -26.18 1.12
CA LEU A 907 42.02 -25.24 0.79
C LEU A 907 42.60 -23.91 0.28
N THR A 908 41.78 -23.07 -0.35
CA THR A 908 42.23 -21.74 -0.82
C THR A 908 42.09 -20.71 0.31
N PRO A 909 43.01 -19.73 0.48
CA PRO A 909 42.98 -18.83 1.64
C PRO A 909 41.81 -17.83 1.68
N GLY A 910 41.27 -17.59 2.87
CA GLY A 910 40.62 -16.34 3.27
C GLY A 910 39.37 -15.92 2.50
N VAL A 911 38.28 -16.67 2.64
CA VAL A 911 36.92 -16.31 2.21
C VAL A 911 36.02 -15.96 3.41
N VAL A 912 36.33 -16.43 4.63
CA VAL A 912 35.51 -16.22 5.83
C VAL A 912 36.37 -15.87 7.05
N THR A 913 36.47 -14.57 7.38
CA THR A 913 37.07 -14.12 8.65
C THR A 913 36.09 -14.34 9.81
N GLY A 914 36.58 -14.81 10.96
CA GLY A 914 35.83 -14.94 12.22
C GLY A 914 35.91 -13.68 13.08
N SER A 915 34.96 -13.46 14.00
CA SER A 915 35.00 -12.28 14.90
C SER A 915 36.18 -12.24 15.89
N CYS A 916 36.98 -13.30 15.96
CA CYS A 916 38.25 -13.39 16.70
C CYS A 916 39.50 -13.28 15.79
N GLY A 917 39.35 -12.82 14.54
CA GLY A 917 40.44 -12.64 13.57
C GLY A 917 40.57 -13.81 12.59
N GLY A 918 41.81 -14.17 12.24
CA GLY A 918 42.11 -15.29 11.32
C GLY A 918 42.57 -14.93 9.90
N ASP A 919 42.67 -13.64 9.55
CA ASP A 919 42.81 -13.19 8.16
C ASP A 919 43.91 -13.90 7.35
N ARG A 920 43.44 -14.67 6.33
CA ARG A 920 44.19 -15.41 5.29
C ARG A 920 44.56 -16.86 5.63
N ALA A 921 44.01 -17.45 6.68
CA ALA A 921 44.01 -18.90 6.82
C ALA A 921 42.96 -19.56 5.87
N PRO A 922 43.04 -20.88 5.58
CA PRO A 922 42.05 -21.59 4.76
C PRO A 922 41.03 -22.36 5.62
N GLU A 923 39.74 -22.19 5.38
CA GLU A 923 38.67 -22.58 6.32
C GLU A 923 37.90 -23.84 5.90
N ASP A 924 37.72 -24.81 6.81
CA ASP A 924 36.86 -25.98 6.62
C ASP A 924 35.47 -25.71 7.22
N THR A 925 34.41 -25.92 6.45
CA THR A 925 33.04 -25.47 6.77
C THR A 925 32.09 -26.61 7.07
N TYR A 926 31.45 -26.55 8.24
CA TYR A 926 30.34 -27.40 8.65
C TYR A 926 29.04 -26.59 8.76
N TYR A 927 27.90 -27.27 8.69
CA TYR A 927 26.60 -26.62 8.90
C TYR A 927 25.52 -27.56 9.45
N TRP A 928 24.43 -26.97 9.92
CA TRP A 928 23.15 -27.64 10.11
C TRP A 928 22.00 -26.64 9.97
N THR A 929 20.78 -27.17 9.84
CA THR A 929 19.54 -26.40 9.87
C THR A 929 18.65 -26.90 11.00
N THR A 930 17.74 -26.05 11.48
CA THR A 930 16.71 -26.39 12.47
C THR A 930 15.31 -26.13 11.91
N CYS A 931 14.32 -26.80 12.52
CA CYS A 931 12.89 -26.70 12.21
C CYS A 931 12.16 -25.82 13.25
N PRO A 932 10.97 -25.26 12.95
CA PRO A 932 10.24 -24.38 13.88
C PRO A 932 9.90 -24.99 15.25
N GLY A 933 9.86 -26.32 15.36
CA GLY A 933 9.61 -27.05 16.61
C GLY A 933 10.86 -27.39 17.44
N ASP A 934 12.06 -27.08 16.97
CA ASP A 934 13.30 -27.43 17.68
C ASP A 934 13.52 -26.48 18.88
N ALA A 935 13.82 -27.05 20.05
CA ALA A 935 13.85 -26.32 21.32
C ALA A 935 15.12 -25.48 21.57
N GLY A 936 16.06 -25.42 20.62
CA GLY A 936 17.39 -24.85 20.81
C GLY A 936 18.26 -25.64 21.80
N GLY A 937 19.37 -25.05 22.24
CA GLY A 937 20.22 -25.66 23.27
C GLY A 937 21.71 -25.29 23.19
N ALA A 938 22.50 -25.86 24.09
CA ALA A 938 23.93 -25.58 24.17
C ALA A 938 24.72 -26.29 23.06
N PHE A 939 25.36 -25.51 22.19
CA PHE A 939 26.39 -25.96 21.26
C PHE A 939 27.76 -25.87 21.92
N SER A 940 28.68 -26.76 21.55
CA SER A 940 30.10 -26.61 21.87
C SER A 940 30.97 -27.34 20.86
N ALA A 941 32.13 -26.77 20.56
CA ALA A 941 33.14 -27.37 19.69
C ALA A 941 34.54 -27.15 20.27
N THR A 942 35.45 -28.11 20.08
CA THR A 942 36.83 -27.97 20.52
C THR A 942 37.81 -28.84 19.75
N THR A 943 39.02 -28.33 19.53
CA THR A 943 40.19 -29.06 19.03
C THR A 943 41.12 -29.54 20.16
N CYS A 944 40.82 -29.20 21.43
CA CYS A 944 41.58 -29.63 22.60
C CYS A 944 41.65 -31.15 22.73
N GLY A 945 42.84 -31.67 23.07
CA GLY A 945 43.12 -33.10 23.16
C GLY A 945 43.37 -33.77 21.81
N SER A 946 43.31 -33.03 20.70
CA SER A 946 43.69 -33.54 19.38
C SER A 946 45.18 -33.83 19.33
N SER A 947 45.54 -35.10 19.10
CA SER A 947 46.91 -35.53 18.79
C SER A 947 47.31 -35.30 17.33
N ILE A 948 46.46 -34.60 16.56
CA ILE A 948 46.55 -34.41 15.11
C ILE A 948 46.53 -32.92 14.72
N ALA A 949 46.09 -32.03 15.62
CA ALA A 949 46.20 -30.57 15.43
C ALA A 949 47.68 -30.16 15.40
N THR A 950 48.19 -29.86 14.20
CA THR A 950 49.59 -29.47 13.97
C THR A 950 49.82 -27.96 13.89
N TYR A 951 48.78 -27.18 14.13
CA TYR A 951 48.73 -25.74 13.86
C TYR A 951 47.83 -25.05 14.87
N ASP A 952 47.94 -23.73 14.92
CA ASP A 952 47.12 -22.82 15.70
C ASP A 952 45.70 -22.75 15.13
N THR A 953 44.69 -23.25 15.86
CA THR A 953 43.34 -23.48 15.31
C THR A 953 42.36 -22.40 15.74
N LEU A 954 41.69 -21.77 14.80
CA LEU A 954 40.58 -20.83 15.04
C LEU A 954 39.24 -21.58 14.96
N LEU A 955 38.32 -21.32 15.88
CA LEU A 955 36.96 -21.88 15.87
C LEU A 955 35.91 -20.78 16.02
N TYR A 956 34.91 -20.75 15.15
CA TYR A 956 33.75 -19.87 15.29
C TYR A 956 32.45 -20.53 14.78
N VAL A 957 31.31 -20.09 15.30
CA VAL A 957 29.97 -20.61 14.96
C VAL A 957 29.01 -19.47 14.64
N ARG A 958 28.49 -19.43 13.40
CA ARG A 958 27.75 -18.31 12.82
C ARG A 958 26.27 -18.64 12.62
N SER A 959 25.37 -17.70 12.87
CA SER A 959 23.95 -17.87 12.55
C SER A 959 23.60 -17.18 11.23
N GLY A 960 22.97 -17.91 10.31
CA GLY A 960 22.41 -17.35 9.08
C GLY A 960 21.25 -16.38 9.32
N ALA A 961 20.64 -16.43 10.51
CA ALA A 961 19.55 -15.52 10.87
C ALA A 961 20.04 -14.11 11.23
N THR A 962 21.24 -13.98 11.80
CA THR A 962 21.81 -12.68 12.23
C THR A 962 23.05 -12.25 11.43
N GLY A 963 23.63 -13.13 10.61
CA GLY A 963 24.93 -12.93 9.96
C GLY A 963 26.14 -13.03 10.90
N ASN A 964 25.92 -12.97 12.21
CA ASN A 964 26.96 -12.82 13.23
C ASN A 964 27.40 -14.16 13.83
N ASP A 965 28.63 -14.19 14.32
CA ASP A 965 29.14 -15.26 15.18
C ASP A 965 28.43 -15.25 16.54
N LEU A 966 28.04 -16.44 17.01
CA LEU A 966 27.40 -16.66 18.31
C LEU A 966 28.44 -16.97 19.41
N ASP A 967 29.60 -17.49 19.01
CA ASP A 967 30.82 -17.62 19.82
C ASP A 967 32.04 -17.84 18.90
N CYS A 968 33.21 -17.42 19.36
CA CYS A 968 34.45 -17.40 18.59
C CYS A 968 35.68 -17.50 19.51
N ASN A 969 36.71 -18.26 19.12
CA ASN A 969 37.93 -18.42 19.91
C ASN A 969 39.14 -18.78 19.01
N ASP A 970 40.31 -18.28 19.38
CA ASP A 970 41.63 -18.69 18.92
C ASP A 970 42.29 -19.63 19.96
N ASP A 971 42.51 -19.18 21.20
CA ASP A 971 43.41 -19.84 22.16
C ASP A 971 42.72 -20.26 23.50
N ALA A 972 42.65 -21.56 23.79
CA ALA A 972 41.96 -22.07 25.00
C ALA A 972 42.87 -22.19 26.25
N VAL A 973 43.13 -21.06 26.90
CA VAL A 973 43.86 -20.97 28.18
C VAL A 973 43.24 -21.80 29.33
N PRO A 974 44.05 -22.25 30.31
CA PRO A 974 45.29 -22.99 30.17
C PRO A 974 45.04 -24.52 30.24
N ALA A 975 43.78 -24.96 30.15
CA ALA A 975 43.36 -26.35 30.33
C ALA A 975 43.36 -27.18 29.03
N CYS A 976 43.69 -26.56 27.89
CA CYS A 976 43.80 -27.21 26.59
C CYS A 976 45.20 -27.80 26.35
N THR A 977 45.28 -28.90 25.61
CA THR A 977 46.55 -29.43 25.08
C THR A 977 46.36 -29.87 23.61
N PRO A 978 47.21 -29.42 22.66
CA PRO A 978 48.24 -28.40 22.82
C PRO A 978 47.63 -27.04 23.22
N THR A 979 48.47 -26.06 23.59
CA THR A 979 47.97 -24.76 24.07
C THR A 979 47.33 -23.93 22.96
N ASN A 980 47.89 -24.02 21.74
CA ASN A 980 47.44 -23.39 20.50
C ASN A 980 46.22 -24.12 19.87
N ALA A 981 45.22 -24.44 20.68
CA ALA A 981 44.03 -25.16 20.26
C ALA A 981 42.81 -24.62 20.99
N SER A 982 41.66 -24.67 20.33
CA SER A 982 40.53 -23.82 20.66
C SER A 982 39.32 -24.54 21.21
N ARG A 983 38.43 -23.74 21.80
CA ARG A 983 37.15 -24.22 22.35
C ARG A 983 36.10 -23.11 22.39
N ILE A 984 34.96 -23.38 21.76
CA ILE A 984 33.76 -22.53 21.77
C ILE A 984 32.56 -23.25 22.43
N GLY A 985 31.62 -22.48 22.96
CA GLY A 985 30.38 -22.90 23.61
C GLY A 985 29.27 -21.85 23.49
N ALA A 986 28.46 -21.94 22.42
CA ALA A 986 27.35 -21.03 22.13
C ALA A 986 25.98 -21.56 22.60
N THR A 987 25.00 -20.67 22.73
CA THR A 987 23.58 -21.06 22.89
C THR A 987 22.86 -20.91 21.55
N ILE A 988 22.35 -22.02 21.02
CA ILE A 988 21.54 -22.04 19.80
C ILE A 988 20.09 -21.70 20.16
N PRO A 989 19.46 -20.69 19.53
CA PRO A 989 18.08 -20.33 19.80
C PRO A 989 17.09 -21.43 19.38
N ALA A 990 15.87 -21.36 19.92
CA ALA A 990 14.78 -22.23 19.51
C ALA A 990 14.16 -21.78 18.18
N GLY A 991 13.55 -22.72 17.45
CA GLY A 991 12.92 -22.50 16.15
C GLY A 991 13.88 -22.72 14.97
N ALA A 992 13.43 -22.31 13.78
CA ALA A 992 14.13 -22.56 12.52
C ALA A 992 15.24 -21.54 12.23
N GLY A 993 16.34 -22.03 11.64
CA GLY A 993 17.45 -21.23 11.13
C GLY A 993 18.56 -22.09 10.53
N LEU A 994 19.50 -21.44 9.84
CA LEU A 994 20.77 -21.97 9.35
C LEU A 994 21.89 -21.64 10.34
N PHE A 995 22.79 -22.59 10.59
CA PHE A 995 23.98 -22.38 11.40
C PHE A 995 25.21 -22.98 10.72
N GLY A 996 26.29 -22.20 10.68
CA GLY A 996 27.62 -22.62 10.19
C GLY A 996 28.57 -22.81 11.37
N PHE A 997 29.44 -23.80 11.29
CA PHE A 997 30.57 -23.99 12.21
C PHE A 997 31.84 -24.13 11.39
N TYR A 998 32.86 -23.34 11.72
CA TYR A 998 34.06 -23.19 10.92
C TYR A 998 35.27 -23.67 11.73
N VAL A 999 36.15 -24.41 11.06
CA VAL A 999 37.47 -24.78 11.58
C VAL A 999 38.52 -24.18 10.67
N ASP A 1000 39.27 -23.24 11.22
CA ASP A 1000 40.21 -22.38 10.52
C ASP A 1000 41.53 -22.31 11.30
N GLY A 1001 42.48 -21.46 10.90
CA GLY A 1001 43.74 -21.24 11.62
C GLY A 1001 43.96 -19.77 11.97
N TYR A 1002 44.72 -19.51 13.04
CA TYR A 1002 45.06 -18.12 13.36
C TYR A 1002 46.07 -17.54 12.35
N GLY A 1003 45.73 -16.39 11.76
CA GLY A 1003 46.53 -15.66 10.77
C GLY A 1003 46.75 -16.41 9.45
N ALA A 1004 47.79 -17.23 9.39
CA ALA A 1004 48.11 -18.05 8.20
C ALA A 1004 48.39 -19.53 8.56
N ALA A 1005 48.03 -19.93 9.77
CA ALA A 1005 48.18 -21.29 10.25
C ALA A 1005 47.23 -22.25 9.49
N SER A 1006 47.68 -23.48 9.23
CA SER A 1006 46.84 -24.51 8.62
C SER A 1006 47.41 -25.91 8.88
N GLY A 1007 46.56 -26.94 8.89
CA GLY A 1007 46.95 -28.30 9.22
C GLY A 1007 45.80 -29.30 9.21
N ASN A 1008 46.11 -30.53 9.59
CA ASN A 1008 45.08 -31.51 9.92
C ASN A 1008 44.49 -31.15 11.30
N TYR A 1009 43.22 -31.44 11.54
CA TYR A 1009 42.58 -31.22 12.83
C TYR A 1009 41.63 -32.37 13.20
N VAL A 1010 41.27 -32.42 14.48
CA VAL A 1010 40.18 -33.24 15.01
C VAL A 1010 39.34 -32.34 15.89
N ALA A 1011 38.05 -32.19 15.56
CA ALA A 1011 37.12 -31.36 16.31
C ALA A 1011 36.08 -32.27 17.00
N ALA A 1012 36.00 -32.20 18.33
CA ALA A 1012 34.90 -32.77 19.09
C ALA A 1012 33.79 -31.72 19.15
N VAL A 1013 32.62 -32.02 18.59
CA VAL A 1013 31.49 -31.08 18.46
C VAL A 1013 30.25 -31.73 19.04
N ASN A 1014 29.59 -31.02 19.95
CA ASN A 1014 28.28 -31.38 20.50
C ASN A 1014 27.30 -30.24 20.20
N ARG A 1015 26.38 -30.47 19.26
CA ARG A 1015 25.23 -29.58 19.02
C ARG A 1015 23.95 -30.16 19.64
N PRO A 1016 22.93 -29.32 19.94
CA PRO A 1016 21.58 -29.82 20.22
C PRO A 1016 21.02 -30.65 19.04
#